data_AF-A0A955RDP2-F1
#
_entry.id   AF-A0A955RDP2-F1
#
_cell.length_a   1.000
_cell.length_b   1.000
_cell.length_c   1.000
_cell.angle_alpha   90.00
_cell.angle_beta   90.00
_cell.angle_gamma   90.00
#
_symmetry.space_group_name_H-M   'P 1'
#
loop_
_entity.id
_entity.type
_entity.pdbx_description
1 polymer ?
#
loop_
_entity_poly.entity_id
_entity_poly.type
_entity_poly.pdbx_seq_one_letter_code
_entity_poly.pdbx_strand_id
1 'polypeptide(L)'
;MIGSGHYDDKVDVDGDGEADVKWGGADCDDNDPAVGPGQAEVAGNDIDDDCDGTQACFVDDDSDGFHDESQQPVLLEACPPGPTPRPGDCDDHNGEVNPGEVDTVVGVDANCDGEVLCYVDADGDGYGTDAETTVTSTAGCAGANESTTADDCDDTTDTVSPGRTEVSGNDVDEDCLDGPLCPTGDADGDGLCDSVDECPLADDGTDLDGDGIVAACDPNDDDVDSDDDGLLDGVEDADHDGVLDAGETDPADPDTDGDGICDHPRADNESDGISPVDSCHTRWFVDAGVTSSGDGSSWSAAFKTPTEAMSALTVGDEVWVAAGTYRSSGLAPVLSLDRASTWYGGFAGTETTLAERDTRTNESALDGQNARPATVVSAEDVTLDGFVLRGGSALERGGGMAVNVAGLVLTDIRFENNEAGIGSNLEVGPDGVVDLSNAVVVGGSGSSIHVLGELHARGLVVLDAVDVGIDVDQQGPPGLLEAMDVDVQGSGASGVVVSGQATIVNATFYGNTDAASAAVAVDGGTLNLTNATFYDNSRSVALVTGTATVWNVARYDSPLLGVTSQSECAGQASDFTVLTGGTPPWPRVVLAAGSSCIDAGDNTAADNAFGPFGADWRMMTTLDAPTTDTPPVDAGRHYLPGP
;
A
#
# COMPACT_ATOMS: atom_id res chain seq x y z
N MET A 1 -29.30 -63.24 1.05
CA MET A 1 -30.17 -62.49 0.11
C MET A 1 -30.49 -61.19 0.83
N ILE A 2 -29.61 -60.20 0.83
CA ILE A 2 -29.15 -59.43 -0.34
C ILE A 2 -27.64 -59.19 -0.19
N GLY A 3 -26.90 -59.40 -1.27
CA GLY A 3 -25.43 -59.35 -1.29
C GLY A 3 -24.89 -57.93 -1.34
N SER A 4 -23.70 -57.77 -0.79
CA SER A 4 -22.78 -56.65 -1.01
C SER A 4 -22.42 -56.56 -2.50
N GLY A 5 -22.90 -55.52 -3.17
CA GLY A 5 -22.35 -55.08 -4.44
C GLY A 5 -21.21 -54.10 -4.16
N HIS A 6 -19.97 -54.59 -4.23
CA HIS A 6 -18.86 -53.75 -4.64
C HIS A 6 -19.06 -53.45 -6.14
N TYR A 7 -19.32 -52.19 -6.47
CA TYR A 7 -18.90 -51.62 -7.75
C TYR A 7 -17.83 -50.61 -7.40
N ASP A 8 -16.61 -51.14 -7.34
CA ASP A 8 -15.38 -50.43 -7.67
C ASP A 8 -15.41 -50.28 -9.20
N ASP A 9 -16.15 -49.27 -9.65
CA ASP A 9 -16.15 -48.82 -11.03
C ASP A 9 -15.29 -47.57 -11.02
N LYS A 10 -14.04 -47.74 -11.45
CA LYS A 10 -13.21 -46.62 -11.87
C LYS A 10 -14.00 -45.96 -13.00
N VAL A 11 -14.58 -44.81 -12.71
CA VAL A 11 -15.43 -44.14 -13.67
C VAL A 11 -14.52 -43.69 -14.81
N ASP A 12 -14.81 -44.22 -15.98
CA ASP A 12 -14.31 -43.84 -17.31
C ASP A 12 -15.49 -43.08 -17.93
N VAL A 13 -15.54 -41.76 -17.74
CA VAL A 13 -16.73 -40.95 -18.10
C VAL A 13 -16.84 -40.76 -19.61
N ASP A 14 -15.72 -40.57 -20.32
CA ASP A 14 -15.71 -40.33 -21.77
C ASP A 14 -15.58 -41.59 -22.65
N GLY A 15 -15.19 -42.72 -22.07
CA GLY A 15 -15.14 -44.03 -22.72
C GLY A 15 -13.84 -44.31 -23.48
N ASP A 16 -12.74 -43.63 -23.18
CA ASP A 16 -11.43 -43.86 -23.80
C ASP A 16 -10.74 -45.15 -23.29
N GLY A 17 -11.20 -45.66 -22.14
CA GLY A 17 -10.73 -46.89 -21.51
C GLY A 17 -9.70 -46.70 -20.40
N GLU A 18 -9.30 -45.46 -20.11
CA GLU A 18 -8.60 -45.06 -18.91
C GLU A 18 -9.62 -44.54 -17.88
N ALA A 19 -9.16 -44.10 -16.70
CA ALA A 19 -10.08 -43.64 -15.66
C ALA A 19 -9.48 -42.48 -14.90
N ASP A 20 -10.34 -41.60 -14.37
CA ASP A 20 -9.97 -40.40 -13.62
C ASP A 20 -8.89 -40.67 -12.55
N VAL A 21 -7.84 -39.84 -12.58
CA VAL A 21 -6.76 -39.77 -11.58
C VAL A 21 -7.30 -39.66 -10.14
N LYS A 22 -8.43 -38.97 -9.92
CA LYS A 22 -9.09 -38.80 -8.62
C LYS A 22 -9.56 -40.12 -8.01
N TRP A 23 -9.84 -41.12 -8.84
CA TRP A 23 -10.27 -42.46 -8.41
C TRP A 23 -9.16 -43.51 -8.57
N GLY A 24 -7.91 -43.08 -8.79
CA GLY A 24 -6.73 -43.93 -8.93
C GLY A 24 -6.61 -44.61 -10.30
N GLY A 25 -7.15 -43.99 -11.35
CA GLY A 25 -6.71 -44.21 -12.72
C GLY A 25 -5.58 -43.24 -13.10
N ALA A 26 -5.35 -43.05 -14.39
CA ALA A 26 -4.23 -42.28 -14.93
C ALA A 26 -4.68 -41.17 -15.92
N ASP A 27 -5.99 -41.00 -16.10
CA ASP A 27 -6.58 -39.99 -16.95
C ASP A 27 -6.74 -38.66 -16.20
N CYS A 28 -6.11 -37.61 -16.72
CA CYS A 28 -6.08 -36.28 -16.14
C CYS A 28 -7.28 -35.41 -16.54
N ASP A 29 -8.07 -35.77 -17.56
CA ASP A 29 -9.40 -35.21 -17.84
C ASP A 29 -10.37 -36.28 -18.37
N ASP A 30 -10.98 -37.00 -17.42
CA ASP A 30 -11.96 -38.08 -17.65
C ASP A 30 -13.24 -37.66 -18.43
N ASN A 31 -13.37 -36.40 -18.84
CA ASN A 31 -14.46 -35.93 -19.69
C ASN A 31 -14.05 -35.69 -21.16
N ASP A 32 -12.77 -35.79 -21.49
CA ASP A 32 -12.24 -35.60 -22.85
C ASP A 32 -11.42 -36.81 -23.32
N PRO A 33 -11.97 -37.63 -24.26
CA PRO A 33 -11.29 -38.85 -24.71
C PRO A 33 -10.06 -38.59 -25.59
N ALA A 34 -9.71 -37.32 -25.82
CA ALA A 34 -8.45 -36.89 -26.43
C ALA A 34 -7.32 -36.69 -25.39
N VAL A 35 -7.65 -36.64 -24.10
CA VAL A 35 -6.73 -36.47 -22.97
C VAL A 35 -6.66 -37.78 -22.21
N GLY A 36 -5.47 -38.36 -22.09
CA GLY A 36 -5.28 -39.63 -21.41
C GLY A 36 -3.94 -40.31 -21.70
N PRO A 37 -3.51 -41.26 -20.86
CA PRO A 37 -2.25 -41.98 -21.03
C PRO A 37 -1.95 -42.50 -22.44
N GLY A 38 -0.91 -41.97 -23.07
CA GLY A 38 -0.43 -42.42 -24.38
C GLY A 38 -1.13 -41.79 -25.58
N GLN A 39 -1.90 -40.72 -25.36
CA GLN A 39 -2.21 -39.74 -26.41
C GLN A 39 -0.94 -39.01 -26.85
N ALA A 40 -1.05 -38.15 -27.85
CA ALA A 40 0.07 -37.35 -28.32
C ALA A 40 -0.24 -35.89 -28.06
N GLU A 41 0.72 -35.19 -27.43
CA GLU A 41 0.66 -33.76 -27.19
C GLU A 41 0.23 -32.95 -28.42
N VAL A 42 -0.80 -32.14 -28.25
CA VAL A 42 -1.26 -31.15 -29.22
C VAL A 42 -0.63 -29.81 -28.85
N ALA A 43 0.38 -29.40 -29.62
CA ALA A 43 1.13 -28.19 -29.31
C ALA A 43 0.25 -26.94 -29.14
N GLY A 44 0.43 -26.23 -28.02
CA GLY A 44 -0.22 -24.95 -27.75
C GLY A 44 -1.70 -25.02 -27.41
N ASN A 45 -2.19 -26.12 -26.84
CA ASN A 45 -3.55 -26.23 -26.28
C ASN A 45 -3.59 -26.08 -24.74
N ASP A 46 -2.44 -25.86 -24.10
CA ASP A 46 -2.23 -25.75 -22.64
C ASP A 46 -2.78 -26.94 -21.83
N ILE A 47 -2.82 -28.12 -22.46
CA ILE A 47 -3.29 -29.38 -21.86
C ILE A 47 -2.14 -30.39 -21.93
N ASP A 48 -1.94 -31.14 -20.83
CA ASP A 48 -1.10 -32.34 -20.80
C ASP A 48 -1.94 -33.48 -21.38
N ASP A 49 -1.88 -33.66 -22.70
CA ASP A 49 -2.76 -34.58 -23.42
C ASP A 49 -2.46 -36.03 -23.05
N ASP A 50 -1.21 -36.38 -22.76
CA ASP A 50 -0.80 -37.76 -22.45
C ASP A 50 -0.66 -38.07 -20.94
N CYS A 51 -0.93 -37.08 -20.09
CA CYS A 51 -0.88 -37.12 -18.64
C CYS A 51 0.48 -37.58 -18.07
N ASP A 52 1.58 -37.32 -18.78
CA ASP A 52 2.94 -37.69 -18.35
C ASP A 52 3.66 -36.61 -17.53
N GLY A 53 3.01 -35.45 -17.36
CA GLY A 53 3.52 -34.29 -16.65
C GLY A 53 4.33 -33.34 -17.54
N THR A 54 4.27 -33.50 -18.85
CA THR A 54 4.83 -32.54 -19.81
C THR A 54 3.83 -32.16 -20.90
N GLN A 55 3.98 -30.95 -21.44
CA GLN A 55 3.09 -30.37 -22.45
C GLN A 55 3.93 -29.88 -23.64
N ALA A 56 3.38 -29.94 -24.85
CA ALA A 56 4.02 -29.33 -26.03
C ALA A 56 3.69 -27.83 -26.12
N CYS A 57 4.70 -26.99 -25.89
CA CYS A 57 4.56 -25.54 -25.82
C CYS A 57 5.27 -24.83 -26.98
N PHE A 58 4.66 -23.75 -27.47
CA PHE A 58 5.38 -22.72 -28.21
C PHE A 58 5.93 -21.72 -27.22
N VAL A 59 7.19 -21.32 -27.41
CA VAL A 59 7.85 -20.28 -26.62
C VAL A 59 7.82 -19.01 -27.45
N ASP A 60 7.67 -17.90 -26.74
CA ASP A 60 7.76 -16.54 -27.22
C ASP A 60 8.98 -15.97 -26.49
N ASP A 61 10.08 -15.83 -27.22
CA ASP A 61 11.41 -15.57 -26.66
C ASP A 61 11.59 -14.07 -26.27
N ASP A 62 10.80 -13.15 -26.84
CA ASP A 62 10.83 -11.70 -26.58
C ASP A 62 9.55 -11.14 -25.92
N SER A 63 8.53 -11.98 -25.75
CA SER A 63 7.28 -11.70 -25.02
C SER A 63 6.29 -10.75 -25.71
N ASP A 64 6.28 -10.70 -27.04
CA ASP A 64 5.33 -9.86 -27.81
C ASP A 64 4.00 -10.56 -28.19
N GLY A 65 3.88 -11.84 -27.85
CA GLY A 65 2.71 -12.68 -28.10
C GLY A 65 2.73 -13.44 -29.42
N PHE A 66 3.84 -13.42 -30.17
CA PHE A 66 4.06 -14.20 -31.37
C PHE A 66 5.20 -15.22 -31.20
N HIS A 67 5.28 -16.17 -32.12
CA HIS A 67 6.41 -17.07 -32.21
C HIS A 67 6.82 -17.32 -33.67
N ASP A 68 8.07 -17.70 -33.90
CA ASP A 68 8.57 -18.08 -35.24
C ASP A 68 7.77 -19.29 -35.78
N GLU A 69 7.21 -19.16 -36.98
CA GLU A 69 6.47 -20.25 -37.65
C GLU A 69 7.31 -21.52 -37.88
N SER A 70 8.62 -21.37 -37.86
CA SER A 70 9.61 -22.45 -38.02
C SER A 70 9.95 -23.15 -36.69
N GLN A 71 9.63 -22.51 -35.56
CA GLN A 71 9.85 -23.03 -34.21
C GLN A 71 9.11 -24.36 -34.03
N GLN A 72 9.85 -25.38 -33.59
CA GLN A 72 9.23 -26.64 -33.19
C GLN A 72 8.79 -26.53 -31.73
N PRO A 73 7.59 -27.02 -31.36
CA PRO A 73 7.14 -26.99 -29.99
C PRO A 73 8.10 -27.79 -29.10
N VAL A 74 8.34 -27.28 -27.90
CA VAL A 74 9.20 -27.89 -26.88
C VAL A 74 8.34 -28.57 -25.81
N LEU A 75 8.85 -29.67 -25.23
CA LEU A 75 8.18 -30.34 -24.12
C LEU A 75 8.62 -29.72 -22.79
N LEU A 76 7.67 -29.15 -22.03
CA LEU A 76 7.90 -28.48 -20.74
C LEU A 76 6.98 -29.07 -19.66
N GLU A 77 7.35 -28.94 -18.37
CA GLU A 77 6.48 -29.39 -17.26
C GLU A 77 5.18 -28.57 -17.16
N ALA A 78 5.18 -27.35 -17.68
CA ALA A 78 4.02 -26.50 -17.93
C ALA A 78 4.41 -25.45 -18.97
N CYS A 79 3.46 -25.02 -19.81
CA CYS A 79 3.69 -23.89 -20.70
C CYS A 79 3.81 -22.57 -19.89
N PRO A 80 4.59 -21.59 -20.39
CA PRO A 80 4.66 -20.26 -19.77
C PRO A 80 3.26 -19.67 -19.53
N PRO A 81 3.02 -19.01 -18.39
CA PRO A 81 1.71 -18.42 -18.10
C PRO A 81 1.41 -17.29 -19.10
N GLY A 82 0.28 -17.40 -19.79
CA GLY A 82 -0.11 -16.43 -20.81
C GLY A 82 -0.97 -17.09 -21.90
N PRO A 83 -1.53 -16.31 -22.83
CA PRO A 83 -2.11 -16.88 -24.04
C PRO A 83 -1.01 -17.58 -24.86
N THR A 84 -1.34 -18.73 -25.46
CA THR A 84 -0.42 -19.40 -26.39
C THR A 84 0.02 -18.42 -27.50
N PRO A 85 1.34 -18.23 -27.73
CA PRO A 85 1.85 -17.33 -28.75
C PRO A 85 1.32 -17.68 -30.14
N ARG A 86 1.08 -16.66 -30.98
CA ARG A 86 0.58 -16.85 -32.35
C ARG A 86 1.74 -17.05 -33.33
N PRO A 87 1.65 -17.97 -34.30
CA PRO A 87 2.71 -18.12 -35.30
C PRO A 87 2.76 -16.90 -36.22
N GLY A 88 3.95 -16.51 -36.66
CA GLY A 88 4.16 -15.52 -37.71
C GLY A 88 5.28 -14.53 -37.45
N ASP A 89 5.99 -14.65 -36.34
CA ASP A 89 7.17 -13.85 -36.04
C ASP A 89 8.32 -14.21 -36.99
N CYS A 90 9.01 -13.20 -37.49
CA CYS A 90 10.18 -13.34 -38.35
C CYS A 90 11.52 -13.07 -37.63
N ASP A 91 11.50 -12.56 -36.40
CA ASP A 91 12.61 -12.44 -35.47
C ASP A 91 12.17 -12.54 -33.98
N ASP A 92 11.95 -13.78 -33.50
CA ASP A 92 11.51 -14.18 -32.14
C ASP A 92 12.31 -13.63 -30.94
N HIS A 93 13.36 -12.84 -31.19
CA HIS A 93 14.23 -12.26 -30.16
C HIS A 93 14.11 -10.74 -30.09
N ASN A 94 13.16 -10.15 -30.83
CA ASN A 94 12.94 -8.73 -30.95
C ASN A 94 11.45 -8.40 -31.01
N GLY A 95 10.87 -8.03 -29.86
CA GLY A 95 9.43 -7.77 -29.73
C GLY A 95 8.88 -6.57 -30.52
N GLU A 96 9.74 -5.85 -31.25
CA GLU A 96 9.36 -4.83 -32.24
C GLU A 96 9.16 -5.42 -33.66
N VAL A 97 9.27 -6.75 -33.83
CA VAL A 97 9.20 -7.44 -35.12
C VAL A 97 8.15 -8.55 -35.06
N ASN A 98 6.90 -8.22 -35.35
CA ASN A 98 5.82 -9.21 -35.40
C ASN A 98 4.65 -8.78 -36.31
N PRO A 99 3.75 -9.69 -36.70
CA PRO A 99 2.61 -9.38 -37.57
C PRO A 99 1.62 -8.30 -37.09
N GLY A 100 1.73 -7.83 -35.84
CA GLY A 100 0.96 -6.73 -35.28
C GLY A 100 1.54 -5.34 -35.55
N GLU A 101 2.82 -5.26 -35.95
CA GLU A 101 3.55 -4.01 -36.11
C GLU A 101 3.29 -3.32 -37.45
N VAL A 102 3.88 -2.14 -37.62
CA VAL A 102 3.86 -1.35 -38.85
C VAL A 102 5.30 -1.02 -39.23
N ASP A 103 5.66 -1.21 -40.50
CA ASP A 103 7.03 -0.94 -40.95
C ASP A 103 7.40 0.53 -40.76
N THR A 104 8.52 0.73 -40.06
CA THR A 104 9.21 2.01 -39.94
C THR A 104 10.32 2.09 -41.00
N VAL A 105 10.81 3.29 -41.30
CA VAL A 105 11.68 3.55 -42.46
C VAL A 105 13.14 3.06 -42.28
N VAL A 106 13.39 2.18 -41.32
CA VAL A 106 14.73 1.68 -40.96
C VAL A 106 15.16 0.45 -41.78
N GLY A 107 14.34 0.01 -42.74
CA GLY A 107 14.63 -1.13 -43.61
C GLY A 107 14.52 -2.50 -42.93
N VAL A 108 13.80 -2.58 -41.81
CA VAL A 108 13.38 -3.81 -41.13
C VAL A 108 11.95 -4.12 -41.57
N ASP A 109 11.67 -5.41 -41.81
CA ASP A 109 10.32 -5.94 -42.05
C ASP A 109 9.69 -6.16 -40.68
N ALA A 110 9.12 -5.10 -40.11
CA ALA A 110 8.63 -5.12 -38.72
C ALA A 110 7.34 -5.93 -38.62
N ASN A 111 6.52 -5.93 -39.67
CA ASN A 111 5.23 -6.63 -39.67
C ASN A 111 5.25 -8.03 -40.30
N CYS A 112 6.44 -8.53 -40.65
CA CYS A 112 6.69 -9.84 -41.25
C CYS A 112 5.84 -10.13 -42.51
N ASP A 113 5.50 -9.10 -43.30
CA ASP A 113 4.73 -9.24 -44.53
C ASP A 113 5.60 -9.47 -45.79
N GLY A 114 6.93 -9.37 -45.63
CA GLY A 114 7.93 -9.57 -46.67
C GLY A 114 8.24 -8.31 -47.48
N GLU A 115 7.68 -7.16 -47.12
CA GLU A 115 8.04 -5.85 -47.62
C GLU A 115 8.76 -5.04 -46.52
N VAL A 116 9.56 -4.06 -46.91
CA VAL A 116 10.19 -3.09 -46.00
C VAL A 116 9.92 -1.69 -46.49
N LEU A 117 9.95 -0.73 -45.58
CA LEU A 117 9.86 0.69 -45.90
C LEU A 117 11.26 1.32 -45.93
N CYS A 118 11.57 2.03 -47.01
CA CYS A 118 12.86 2.68 -47.24
C CYS A 118 12.70 4.17 -47.56
N TYR A 119 13.72 4.96 -47.28
CA TYR A 119 13.83 6.33 -47.79
C TYR A 119 14.10 6.30 -49.29
N VAL A 120 13.57 7.28 -50.02
CA VAL A 120 13.97 7.53 -51.41
C VAL A 120 15.35 8.20 -51.41
N ASP A 121 16.28 7.65 -52.20
CA ASP A 121 17.62 8.19 -52.49
C ASP A 121 17.65 8.63 -53.96
N ALA A 122 17.20 9.84 -54.25
CA ALA A 122 16.89 10.27 -55.61
C ALA A 122 18.15 10.52 -56.48
N ASP A 123 19.30 10.81 -55.87
CA ASP A 123 20.56 11.04 -56.59
C ASP A 123 21.55 9.87 -56.54
N GLY A 124 21.32 8.88 -55.68
CA GLY A 124 22.02 7.60 -55.62
C GLY A 124 23.32 7.64 -54.82
N ASP A 125 23.45 8.56 -53.87
CA ASP A 125 24.65 8.71 -53.05
C ASP A 125 24.62 7.92 -51.73
N GLY A 126 23.45 7.37 -51.41
CA GLY A 126 23.20 6.45 -50.29
C GLY A 126 22.44 7.05 -49.12
N TYR A 127 22.07 8.33 -49.16
CA TYR A 127 21.24 9.01 -48.15
C TYR A 127 19.93 9.50 -48.77
N GLY A 128 18.88 9.70 -47.98
CA GLY A 128 17.62 10.30 -48.43
C GLY A 128 17.25 11.52 -47.58
N THR A 129 16.34 12.39 -48.06
CA THR A 129 16.07 13.72 -47.42
C THR A 129 14.92 13.83 -46.43
N ASP A 130 13.95 12.90 -46.42
CA ASP A 130 12.69 13.10 -45.65
C ASP A 130 12.02 11.77 -45.30
N ALA A 131 11.66 11.60 -44.01
CA ALA A 131 10.90 10.45 -43.50
C ALA A 131 9.49 10.32 -44.10
N GLU A 132 8.95 11.38 -44.68
CA GLU A 132 7.67 11.34 -45.39
C GLU A 132 7.79 10.81 -46.83
N THR A 133 9.01 10.71 -47.39
CA THR A 133 9.23 10.28 -48.78
C THR A 133 9.75 8.85 -48.81
N THR A 134 8.84 7.90 -48.70
CA THR A 134 9.17 6.47 -48.59
C THR A 134 8.80 5.65 -49.83
N VAL A 135 9.46 4.51 -49.97
CA VAL A 135 9.20 3.49 -50.98
C VAL A 135 9.16 2.11 -50.33
N THR A 136 8.21 1.28 -50.72
CA THR A 136 8.15 -0.12 -50.28
C THR A 136 9.03 -0.99 -51.16
N SER A 137 9.84 -1.85 -50.53
CA SER A 137 10.81 -2.73 -51.21
C SER A 137 10.68 -4.17 -50.71
N THR A 138 10.87 -5.14 -51.60
CA THR A 138 10.88 -6.58 -51.29
C THR A 138 12.29 -7.17 -51.22
N ALA A 139 13.32 -6.32 -51.35
CA ALA A 139 14.72 -6.71 -51.44
C ALA A 139 15.62 -6.02 -50.41
N GLY A 140 15.03 -5.35 -49.40
CA GLY A 140 15.73 -4.46 -48.48
C GLY A 140 16.08 -3.11 -49.12
N CYS A 141 16.49 -2.13 -48.31
CA CYS A 141 16.81 -0.76 -48.74
C CYS A 141 18.21 -0.60 -49.38
N ALA A 142 18.67 -1.63 -50.10
CA ALA A 142 19.90 -1.60 -50.87
C ALA A 142 19.63 -1.53 -52.39
N GLY A 143 18.36 -1.31 -52.77
CA GLY A 143 17.94 -1.09 -54.14
C GLY A 143 18.52 0.18 -54.74
N ALA A 144 18.37 0.35 -56.06
CA ALA A 144 18.74 1.61 -56.69
C ALA A 144 17.73 2.68 -56.29
N ASN A 145 18.22 3.78 -55.74
CA ASN A 145 17.44 4.91 -55.24
C ASN A 145 16.65 4.62 -53.96
N GLU A 146 17.19 3.76 -53.10
CA GLU A 146 16.61 3.37 -51.81
C GLU A 146 17.70 3.52 -50.73
N SER A 147 17.35 4.05 -49.55
CA SER A 147 18.27 4.20 -48.42
C SER A 147 17.60 3.84 -47.09
N THR A 148 18.41 3.50 -46.08
CA THR A 148 18.01 3.31 -44.67
C THR A 148 18.22 4.56 -43.81
N THR A 149 18.76 5.65 -44.37
CA THR A 149 19.15 6.86 -43.62
C THR A 149 18.52 8.11 -44.22
N ALA A 150 17.97 8.98 -43.37
CA ALA A 150 17.19 10.17 -43.73
C ALA A 150 17.98 11.49 -43.69
N ASP A 151 19.31 11.40 -43.71
CA ASP A 151 20.18 12.50 -43.28
C ASP A 151 20.70 13.38 -44.42
N ASP A 152 20.12 13.26 -45.62
CA ASP A 152 20.49 14.12 -46.74
C ASP A 152 19.77 15.47 -46.64
N CYS A 153 20.50 16.58 -46.76
CA CYS A 153 19.93 17.92 -46.78
C CYS A 153 19.62 18.43 -48.21
N ASP A 154 20.08 17.75 -49.26
CA ASP A 154 19.73 17.97 -50.69
C ASP A 154 19.87 16.70 -51.55
N ASP A 155 18.85 15.82 -51.48
CA ASP A 155 18.64 14.57 -52.25
C ASP A 155 18.46 14.79 -53.77
N THR A 156 18.85 15.96 -54.29
CA THR A 156 18.91 16.20 -55.73
C THR A 156 20.33 16.22 -56.27
N THR A 157 21.35 16.17 -55.41
CA THR A 157 22.76 16.18 -55.80
C THR A 157 23.66 15.29 -54.93
N ASP A 158 24.33 14.34 -55.58
CA ASP A 158 25.28 13.39 -54.97
C ASP A 158 26.53 14.02 -54.32
N THR A 159 26.56 15.34 -54.12
CA THR A 159 27.66 16.09 -53.51
C THR A 159 27.33 16.62 -52.11
N VAL A 160 26.06 16.52 -51.69
CA VAL A 160 25.55 16.96 -50.40
C VAL A 160 25.08 15.71 -49.66
N SER A 161 25.67 15.42 -48.51
CA SER A 161 25.33 14.26 -47.67
C SER A 161 26.26 14.19 -46.45
N PRO A 162 25.87 13.46 -45.38
CA PRO A 162 26.70 13.31 -44.19
C PRO A 162 28.14 12.86 -44.48
N GLY A 163 29.10 13.56 -43.89
CA GLY A 163 30.53 13.26 -44.00
C GLY A 163 31.21 13.72 -45.30
N ARG A 164 30.53 14.54 -46.11
CA ARG A 164 31.17 15.32 -47.18
C ARG A 164 32.12 16.37 -46.60
N THR A 165 32.85 17.06 -47.48
CA THR A 165 33.83 18.08 -47.07
C THR A 165 33.38 19.43 -47.57
N GLU A 166 33.19 20.34 -46.61
CA GLU A 166 32.83 21.74 -46.82
C GLU A 166 33.66 22.46 -47.90
N VAL A 167 32.95 23.04 -48.85
CA VAL A 167 33.48 23.84 -49.95
C VAL A 167 33.32 25.32 -49.60
N SER A 168 34.34 25.87 -48.95
CA SER A 168 34.30 27.25 -48.45
C SER A 168 33.82 28.29 -49.49
N GLY A 169 32.70 28.96 -49.18
CA GLY A 169 32.22 30.16 -49.86
C GLY A 169 31.27 29.93 -51.04
N ASN A 170 30.57 28.80 -51.09
CA ASN A 170 29.48 28.53 -52.04
C ASN A 170 28.06 28.58 -51.41
N ASP A 171 27.95 28.81 -50.09
CA ASP A 171 26.69 28.89 -49.35
C ASP A 171 25.84 27.61 -49.44
N VAL A 172 26.49 26.44 -49.56
CA VAL A 172 25.89 25.11 -49.49
C VAL A 172 26.44 24.44 -48.23
N ASP A 173 25.58 23.75 -47.49
CA ASP A 173 25.95 22.86 -46.40
C ASP A 173 26.21 21.49 -47.02
N GLU A 174 27.48 21.08 -47.15
CA GLU A 174 27.81 19.84 -47.84
C GLU A 174 27.69 18.63 -46.94
N ASP A 175 28.04 18.77 -45.66
CA ASP A 175 28.04 17.67 -44.70
C ASP A 175 26.77 17.56 -43.84
N CYS A 176 25.82 18.47 -44.01
CA CYS A 176 24.51 18.48 -43.36
C CYS A 176 24.60 18.54 -41.83
N LEU A 177 25.72 19.03 -41.27
CA LEU A 177 25.94 19.13 -39.82
C LEU A 177 25.73 20.54 -39.28
N ASP A 178 25.86 21.57 -40.12
CA ASP A 178 25.85 22.98 -39.70
C ASP A 178 24.99 23.81 -40.66
N GLY A 179 23.68 23.86 -40.43
CA GLY A 179 22.73 24.59 -41.28
C GLY A 179 23.16 26.04 -41.60
N PRO A 180 22.58 26.69 -42.64
CA PRO A 180 23.10 27.93 -43.19
C PRO A 180 23.01 29.12 -42.23
N LEU A 181 24.13 29.46 -41.55
CA LEU A 181 24.45 30.70 -40.79
C LEU A 181 23.25 31.56 -40.31
N CYS A 182 22.90 31.44 -39.02
CA CYS A 182 21.77 32.08 -38.32
C CYS A 182 21.92 33.61 -38.13
N PRO A 183 21.11 34.48 -38.77
CA PRO A 183 21.23 35.94 -38.58
C PRO A 183 20.36 36.51 -37.45
N THR A 184 19.40 35.75 -36.88
CA THR A 184 18.53 36.15 -35.76
C THR A 184 17.88 34.94 -35.08
N GLY A 185 18.03 34.79 -33.75
CA GLY A 185 17.38 33.77 -32.90
C GLY A 185 18.42 32.86 -32.25
N ASP A 186 19.13 33.40 -31.25
CA ASP A 186 20.21 32.78 -30.45
C ASP A 186 20.17 33.56 -29.11
N ALA A 187 19.36 33.06 -28.18
CA ALA A 187 18.91 33.79 -27.00
C ALA A 187 19.92 33.78 -25.85
N ASP A 188 20.78 32.77 -25.78
CA ASP A 188 21.81 32.59 -24.77
C ASP A 188 23.24 32.96 -25.28
N GLY A 189 23.45 32.94 -26.59
CA GLY A 189 24.63 33.47 -27.29
C GLY A 189 25.73 32.44 -27.59
N ASP A 190 25.41 31.15 -27.60
CA ASP A 190 26.36 30.04 -27.77
C ASP A 190 26.70 29.73 -29.25
N GLY A 191 25.85 30.17 -30.17
CA GLY A 191 25.99 29.99 -31.61
C GLY A 191 25.06 28.97 -32.25
N LEU A 192 24.18 28.33 -31.48
CA LEU A 192 23.02 27.57 -31.94
C LEU A 192 21.82 28.51 -32.14
N CYS A 193 20.86 28.11 -32.96
CA CYS A 193 19.62 28.89 -33.09
C CYS A 193 18.57 28.37 -32.11
N ASP A 194 17.75 29.23 -31.48
CA ASP A 194 16.67 28.85 -30.55
C ASP A 194 15.72 27.74 -31.07
N SER A 195 15.67 27.51 -32.38
CA SER A 195 14.82 26.49 -33.01
C SER A 195 15.46 25.10 -33.14
N VAL A 196 16.73 24.98 -32.79
CA VAL A 196 17.55 23.75 -32.84
C VAL A 196 18.50 23.67 -31.63
N ASP A 197 18.25 24.50 -30.63
CA ASP A 197 19.00 24.59 -29.39
C ASP A 197 18.18 23.85 -28.33
N GLU A 198 18.79 22.83 -27.73
CA GLU A 198 18.18 21.97 -26.71
C GLU A 198 17.97 22.73 -25.39
N CYS A 199 18.67 23.85 -25.16
CA CYS A 199 18.45 24.74 -24.01
C CYS A 199 18.40 26.22 -24.43
N PRO A 200 17.30 26.69 -25.06
CA PRO A 200 17.21 28.03 -25.67
C PRO A 200 17.41 29.21 -24.71
N LEU A 201 17.48 28.95 -23.40
CA LEU A 201 17.58 29.96 -22.35
C LEU A 201 18.91 29.91 -21.57
N ALA A 202 19.78 28.93 -21.81
CA ALA A 202 21.02 28.72 -21.03
C ALA A 202 22.14 27.95 -21.77
N ASP A 203 23.38 28.39 -21.55
CA ASP A 203 24.64 27.87 -22.14
C ASP A 203 24.74 26.33 -22.09
N ASP A 204 25.05 25.72 -23.26
CA ASP A 204 25.19 24.29 -23.50
C ASP A 204 26.24 23.62 -22.58
N GLY A 205 25.77 23.22 -21.40
CA GLY A 205 26.55 22.43 -20.46
C GLY A 205 26.88 21.05 -21.02
N THR A 206 27.81 20.34 -20.38
CA THR A 206 27.89 18.89 -20.58
C THR A 206 26.70 18.25 -19.87
N ASP A 207 25.90 17.47 -20.58
CA ASP A 207 25.10 16.38 -20.03
C ASP A 207 26.02 15.50 -19.14
N LEU A 208 25.67 15.37 -17.87
CA LEU A 208 26.52 14.78 -16.83
C LEU A 208 26.14 13.34 -16.49
N ASP A 209 24.87 12.98 -16.60
CA ASP A 209 24.33 11.67 -16.24
C ASP A 209 23.93 10.83 -17.47
N GLY A 210 23.72 11.45 -18.63
CA GLY A 210 23.52 10.79 -19.91
C GLY A 210 22.06 10.59 -20.30
N ASP A 211 21.13 11.36 -19.74
CA ASP A 211 19.68 11.29 -19.98
C ASP A 211 19.21 12.01 -21.25
N GLY A 212 20.05 12.91 -21.79
CA GLY A 212 19.77 13.72 -22.97
C GLY A 212 19.41 15.17 -22.65
N ILE A 213 19.31 15.57 -21.39
CA ILE A 213 19.17 16.97 -20.97
C ILE A 213 20.55 17.51 -20.56
N VAL A 214 20.88 18.72 -20.97
CA VAL A 214 22.12 19.35 -20.50
C VAL A 214 21.91 19.90 -19.08
N ALA A 215 22.97 19.84 -18.25
CA ALA A 215 23.00 20.25 -16.84
C ALA A 215 22.44 21.67 -16.53
N ALA A 216 22.16 22.49 -17.54
CA ALA A 216 21.56 23.80 -17.41
C ALA A 216 20.02 23.80 -17.34
N CYS A 217 19.36 22.81 -17.96
CA CYS A 217 17.90 22.62 -17.96
C CYS A 217 17.45 21.36 -17.21
N ASP A 218 18.40 20.49 -16.90
CA ASP A 218 18.25 19.27 -16.10
C ASP A 218 17.87 19.57 -14.62
N PRO A 219 16.82 18.91 -14.08
CA PRO A 219 16.43 19.04 -12.67
C PRO A 219 17.46 18.50 -11.68
N ASN A 220 18.24 17.47 -12.06
CA ASN A 220 19.25 16.81 -11.25
C ASN A 220 20.42 16.22 -12.07
N ASP A 221 21.44 17.05 -12.32
CA ASP A 221 22.66 16.75 -13.13
C ASP A 221 23.59 15.60 -12.71
N ASP A 222 23.15 14.72 -11.80
CA ASP A 222 23.86 13.51 -11.39
C ASP A 222 22.96 12.25 -11.52
N ASP A 223 21.73 12.37 -12.05
CA ASP A 223 20.69 11.34 -12.04
C ASP A 223 19.78 11.38 -13.27
N VAL A 224 19.74 10.29 -14.04
CA VAL A 224 19.03 10.23 -15.33
C VAL A 224 17.49 10.11 -15.23
N ASP A 225 16.99 10.01 -14.01
CA ASP A 225 15.59 9.76 -13.61
C ASP A 225 15.40 10.46 -12.25
N SER A 226 15.16 11.77 -12.29
CA SER A 226 15.22 12.72 -11.18
C SER A 226 14.22 12.43 -10.07
N ASP A 227 13.09 11.81 -10.40
CA ASP A 227 12.05 11.42 -9.45
C ASP A 227 11.93 9.90 -9.24
N ASP A 228 12.86 9.16 -9.85
CA ASP A 228 13.02 7.71 -9.80
C ASP A 228 11.79 6.94 -10.32
N ASP A 229 10.83 7.54 -11.06
CA ASP A 229 9.56 6.89 -11.44
C ASP A 229 9.71 5.79 -12.51
N GLY A 230 10.82 5.82 -13.25
CA GLY A 230 11.16 4.87 -14.31
C GLY A 230 10.93 5.40 -15.74
N LEU A 231 10.40 6.61 -15.92
CA LEU A 231 10.64 7.46 -17.08
C LEU A 231 11.97 8.21 -16.88
N LEU A 232 12.72 8.47 -17.97
CA LEU A 232 13.94 9.28 -17.86
C LEU A 232 13.56 10.74 -18.04
N ASP A 233 14.28 11.67 -17.41
CA ASP A 233 13.97 13.10 -17.46
C ASP A 233 13.84 13.59 -18.90
N GLY A 234 14.75 13.19 -19.79
CA GLY A 234 14.72 13.55 -21.21
C GLY A 234 13.54 12.99 -22.02
N VAL A 235 12.74 12.07 -21.44
CA VAL A 235 11.47 11.58 -22.01
C VAL A 235 10.30 12.41 -21.46
N GLU A 236 10.42 12.89 -20.23
CA GLU A 236 9.41 13.69 -19.53
C GLU A 236 9.42 15.13 -20.02
N ASP A 237 10.60 15.74 -20.05
CA ASP A 237 10.91 17.03 -20.67
C ASP A 237 11.20 16.80 -22.17
N ALA A 238 10.19 16.40 -22.93
CA ALA A 238 10.39 15.91 -24.30
C ALA A 238 11.01 16.94 -25.26
N ASP A 239 10.92 18.24 -24.95
CA ASP A 239 11.57 19.32 -25.71
C ASP A 239 12.84 19.90 -25.05
N HIS A 240 13.26 19.32 -23.93
CA HIS A 240 14.48 19.58 -23.16
C HIS A 240 14.63 21.03 -22.67
N ASP A 241 13.54 21.80 -22.66
CA ASP A 241 13.58 23.23 -22.34
C ASP A 241 13.55 23.55 -20.82
N GLY A 242 13.40 22.51 -19.99
CA GLY A 242 13.33 22.58 -18.54
C GLY A 242 12.03 23.20 -18.01
N VAL A 243 10.95 23.23 -18.81
CA VAL A 243 9.65 23.79 -18.45
C VAL A 243 8.54 22.79 -18.75
N LEU A 244 7.82 22.35 -17.70
CA LEU A 244 6.61 21.53 -17.87
C LEU A 244 5.58 22.18 -18.81
N ASP A 245 5.46 21.63 -20.01
CA ASP A 245 4.62 22.14 -21.08
C ASP A 245 3.39 21.23 -21.33
N ALA A 246 2.52 21.63 -22.25
CA ALA A 246 1.24 20.96 -22.44
C ALA A 246 1.39 19.67 -23.26
N GLY A 247 1.57 18.54 -22.58
CA GLY A 247 1.74 17.21 -23.20
C GLY A 247 2.93 16.44 -22.65
N GLU A 248 3.71 17.06 -21.77
CA GLU A 248 4.84 16.50 -21.04
C GLU A 248 4.44 16.08 -19.63
N THR A 249 5.32 15.30 -19.01
CA THR A 249 5.31 14.97 -17.57
C THR A 249 6.44 15.74 -16.89
N ASP A 250 6.36 15.95 -15.57
CA ASP A 250 7.31 16.75 -14.81
C ASP A 250 8.44 15.83 -14.31
N PRO A 251 9.69 15.97 -14.77
CA PRO A 251 10.80 15.09 -14.37
C PRO A 251 11.10 15.06 -12.87
N ALA A 252 10.49 15.96 -12.09
CA ALA A 252 10.66 16.04 -10.64
C ALA A 252 9.42 15.60 -9.85
N ASP A 253 8.37 15.08 -10.51
CA ASP A 253 7.11 14.67 -9.91
C ASP A 253 6.59 13.34 -10.50
N PRO A 254 6.71 12.21 -9.76
CA PRO A 254 6.47 10.85 -10.28
C PRO A 254 4.99 10.51 -10.49
N ASP A 255 4.12 11.53 -10.45
CA ASP A 255 2.67 11.52 -10.68
C ASP A 255 2.27 12.97 -11.05
N THR A 256 2.67 13.41 -12.25
CA THR A 256 2.51 14.79 -12.75
C THR A 256 1.08 15.32 -12.61
N ASP A 257 0.07 14.46 -12.76
CA ASP A 257 -1.34 14.85 -12.71
C ASP A 257 -2.05 14.60 -11.36
N GLY A 258 -1.36 13.93 -10.44
CA GLY A 258 -1.76 13.71 -9.05
C GLY A 258 -2.93 12.74 -8.90
N ASP A 259 -3.09 11.79 -9.82
CA ASP A 259 -4.21 10.84 -9.83
C ASP A 259 -3.91 9.52 -9.10
N GLY A 260 -2.67 9.33 -8.64
CA GLY A 260 -2.19 8.18 -7.89
C GLY A 260 -1.62 7.04 -8.76
N ILE A 261 -1.32 7.32 -10.03
CA ILE A 261 -0.65 6.43 -10.98
C ILE A 261 0.63 7.11 -11.45
N CYS A 262 1.74 6.38 -11.57
CA CYS A 262 2.97 6.93 -12.17
C CYS A 262 2.75 7.39 -13.60
N ASP A 263 3.57 8.35 -14.03
CA ASP A 263 3.68 8.74 -15.43
C ASP A 263 4.19 7.56 -16.28
N HIS A 264 5.05 6.68 -15.71
CA HIS A 264 5.36 5.36 -16.27
C HIS A 264 4.91 4.14 -15.42
N PRO A 265 4.33 3.07 -16.01
CA PRO A 265 4.10 1.82 -15.29
C PRO A 265 5.43 1.12 -14.95
N ARG A 266 5.81 1.04 -13.67
CA ARG A 266 6.94 0.17 -13.26
C ARG A 266 6.63 -1.30 -13.57
N ALA A 267 7.60 -1.99 -14.19
CA ALA A 267 7.58 -3.44 -14.34
C ALA A 267 7.73 -4.14 -12.97
N ASP A 268 6.95 -5.20 -12.76
CA ASP A 268 6.81 -5.95 -11.52
C ASP A 268 8.10 -6.70 -11.11
N ASN A 269 8.88 -6.12 -10.20
CA ASN A 269 9.97 -6.88 -9.54
C ASN A 269 9.47 -7.69 -8.31
N GLU A 270 8.18 -7.63 -7.96
CA GLU A 270 7.65 -8.30 -6.76
C GLU A 270 7.15 -9.75 -7.01
N SER A 271 7.04 -10.20 -8.27
CA SER A 271 6.65 -11.58 -8.64
C SER A 271 5.44 -12.12 -7.85
N ASP A 272 4.42 -11.30 -7.63
CA ASP A 272 3.25 -11.60 -6.79
C ASP A 272 1.97 -11.94 -7.59
N GLY A 273 2.02 -11.83 -8.92
CA GLY A 273 0.97 -12.31 -9.81
C GLY A 273 -0.28 -11.43 -9.86
N ILE A 274 -0.16 -10.13 -9.57
CA ILE A 274 -1.19 -9.11 -9.80
C ILE A 274 -0.70 -8.19 -10.94
N SER A 275 -1.55 -7.87 -11.91
CA SER A 275 -1.19 -7.04 -13.09
C SER A 275 -2.31 -6.02 -13.39
N PRO A 276 -2.04 -4.81 -13.95
CA PRO A 276 -0.94 -3.89 -13.64
C PRO A 276 -1.45 -2.43 -13.46
N VAL A 277 -1.12 -1.80 -12.34
CA VAL A 277 -0.84 -0.37 -12.17
C VAL A 277 -0.27 -0.31 -10.76
N ASP A 278 1.05 -0.54 -10.67
CA ASP A 278 1.75 -0.32 -9.42
C ASP A 278 1.70 1.18 -9.12
N SER A 279 1.31 1.53 -7.90
CA SER A 279 1.26 2.92 -7.46
C SER A 279 2.68 3.51 -7.43
N CYS A 280 2.84 4.82 -7.64
CA CYS A 280 4.09 5.59 -7.48
C CYS A 280 4.73 5.54 -6.08
N HIS A 281 4.26 4.65 -5.21
CA HIS A 281 4.67 4.54 -3.84
C HIS A 281 5.89 3.65 -3.70
N THR A 282 7.01 4.28 -3.41
CA THR A 282 8.25 3.58 -3.12
C THR A 282 8.16 3.00 -1.72
N ARG A 283 8.51 1.72 -1.57
CA ARG A 283 8.60 1.08 -0.25
C ARG A 283 9.95 1.38 0.39
N TRP A 284 9.94 2.14 1.47
CA TRP A 284 11.16 2.50 2.21
C TRP A 284 11.38 1.61 3.43
N PHE A 285 12.64 1.28 3.72
CA PHE A 285 13.01 0.43 4.85
C PHE A 285 13.74 1.22 5.94
N VAL A 286 13.35 1.02 7.20
CA VAL A 286 13.93 1.71 8.37
C VAL A 286 14.38 0.69 9.42
N ASP A 287 15.66 0.68 9.79
CA ASP A 287 16.22 -0.20 10.81
C ASP A 287 17.19 0.53 11.76
N ALA A 288 16.84 0.62 13.04
CA ALA A 288 17.74 1.19 14.05
C ALA A 288 19.04 0.37 14.25
N GLY A 289 19.02 -0.89 13.83
CA GLY A 289 20.09 -1.88 13.92
C GLY A 289 21.23 -1.71 12.91
N VAL A 290 20.99 -1.04 11.77
CA VAL A 290 22.06 -0.79 10.79
C VAL A 290 23.16 0.09 11.37
N THR A 291 24.41 -0.12 10.95
CA THR A 291 25.57 0.59 11.53
C THR A 291 25.53 2.09 11.23
N SER A 292 25.18 2.44 10.00
CA SER A 292 25.01 3.78 9.44
C SER A 292 23.76 3.77 8.58
N SER A 293 23.12 4.92 8.39
CA SER A 293 22.01 5.04 7.45
C SER A 293 22.49 4.70 6.04
N GLY A 294 21.73 3.89 5.31
CA GLY A 294 21.85 3.78 3.85
C GLY A 294 20.82 4.68 3.15
N ASP A 295 20.44 4.29 1.93
CA ASP A 295 19.49 4.97 1.05
C ASP A 295 18.02 4.56 1.29
N GLY A 296 17.74 3.55 2.10
CA GLY A 296 16.38 3.11 2.41
C GLY A 296 15.76 2.12 1.42
N SER A 297 16.44 1.75 0.33
CA SER A 297 15.93 0.88 -0.75
C SER A 297 15.73 -0.59 -0.36
N SER A 298 16.35 -1.05 0.73
CA SER A 298 16.26 -2.43 1.21
C SER A 298 16.58 -2.53 2.70
N TRP A 299 16.28 -3.66 3.35
CA TRP A 299 16.72 -3.91 4.74
C TRP A 299 18.23 -3.74 4.95
N SER A 300 19.06 -4.10 3.97
CA SER A 300 20.52 -3.99 4.08
C SER A 300 21.05 -2.57 3.90
N ALA A 301 20.28 -1.73 3.21
CA ALA A 301 20.55 -0.32 2.96
C ALA A 301 19.58 0.60 3.72
N ALA A 302 18.88 0.09 4.73
CA ALA A 302 17.79 0.79 5.41
C ALA A 302 18.24 2.14 6.01
N PHE A 303 17.29 3.08 6.06
CA PHE A 303 17.45 4.28 6.85
C PHE A 303 17.61 3.93 8.32
N LYS A 304 18.45 4.67 9.04
CA LYS A 304 18.67 4.40 10.47
C LYS A 304 17.52 4.94 11.34
N THR A 305 16.82 5.96 10.86
CA THR A 305 15.78 6.66 11.61
C THR A 305 14.53 6.94 10.77
N PRO A 306 13.34 7.00 11.40
CA PRO A 306 12.11 7.37 10.73
C PRO A 306 12.15 8.79 10.13
N THR A 307 12.94 9.69 10.72
CA THR A 307 13.09 11.07 10.19
C THR A 307 13.86 11.09 8.86
N GLU A 308 14.85 10.21 8.69
CA GLU A 308 15.55 10.06 7.41
C GLU A 308 14.58 9.56 6.34
N ALA A 309 13.80 8.52 6.63
CA ALA A 309 12.75 8.05 5.71
C ALA A 309 11.73 9.14 5.38
N MET A 310 11.16 9.85 6.37
CA MET A 310 10.25 10.99 6.12
C MET A 310 10.84 12.08 5.22
N SER A 311 12.17 12.21 5.17
CA SER A 311 12.83 13.21 4.30
C SER A 311 12.93 12.74 2.85
N ALA A 312 12.89 11.43 2.62
CA ALA A 312 12.91 10.80 1.30
C ALA A 312 11.50 10.48 0.76
N LEU A 313 10.49 10.36 1.64
CA LEU A 313 9.13 10.02 1.21
C LEU A 313 8.52 11.04 0.24
N THR A 314 7.89 10.55 -0.81
CA THR A 314 6.90 11.27 -1.61
C THR A 314 5.49 11.06 -1.01
N VAL A 315 4.47 11.69 -1.59
CA VAL A 315 3.10 11.63 -1.06
C VAL A 315 2.52 10.24 -1.32
N GLY A 316 2.07 9.56 -0.25
CA GLY A 316 1.39 8.26 -0.29
C GLY A 316 2.29 7.04 -0.11
N ASP A 317 3.62 7.23 -0.10
CA ASP A 317 4.62 6.18 0.08
C ASP A 317 4.39 5.25 1.29
N GLU A 318 4.93 4.04 1.17
CA GLU A 318 4.92 3.01 2.22
C GLU A 318 6.27 2.93 2.95
N VAL A 319 6.26 2.78 4.29
CA VAL A 319 7.47 2.61 5.09
C VAL A 319 7.40 1.39 6.00
N TRP A 320 8.38 0.50 5.85
CA TRP A 320 8.57 -0.70 6.66
C TRP A 320 9.63 -0.46 7.74
N VAL A 321 9.22 -0.57 9.00
CA VAL A 321 10.05 -0.24 10.16
C VAL A 321 10.36 -1.48 10.99
N ALA A 322 11.63 -1.86 11.02
CA ALA A 322 12.15 -3.00 11.78
C ALA A 322 11.98 -2.84 13.31
N ALA A 323 12.13 -3.97 14.00
CA ALA A 323 12.10 -4.04 15.45
C ALA A 323 13.26 -3.22 16.00
N GLY A 324 12.92 -2.23 16.82
CA GLY A 324 13.90 -1.23 17.21
C GLY A 324 13.33 -0.22 18.18
N THR A 325 14.23 0.56 18.78
CA THR A 325 13.84 1.76 19.52
C THR A 325 14.42 2.97 18.83
N TYR A 326 13.54 3.71 18.19
CA TYR A 326 13.83 4.90 17.42
C TYR A 326 13.69 6.14 18.30
N ARG A 327 14.64 7.06 18.15
CA ARG A 327 14.79 8.24 18.99
C ARG A 327 15.29 9.39 18.12
N SER A 328 14.87 10.60 18.45
CA SER A 328 15.44 11.82 17.86
C SER A 328 16.26 12.61 18.87
N SER A 329 17.04 13.57 18.37
CA SER A 329 17.87 14.45 19.20
C SER A 329 17.22 15.82 19.36
N GLY A 330 17.67 16.62 20.34
CA GLY A 330 17.13 17.98 20.53
C GLY A 330 15.73 18.00 21.15
N LEU A 331 14.79 18.73 20.55
CA LEU A 331 13.38 18.84 20.98
C LEU A 331 12.38 18.47 19.88
N ALA A 332 12.87 18.08 18.70
CA ALA A 332 12.00 17.61 17.61
C ALA A 332 11.26 16.32 18.04
N PRO A 333 10.05 16.06 17.53
CA PRO A 333 9.37 14.77 17.68
C PRO A 333 10.23 13.60 17.20
N VAL A 334 9.87 12.36 17.55
CA VAL A 334 10.56 11.17 16.98
C VAL A 334 10.14 10.95 15.53
N LEU A 335 8.85 11.12 15.25
CA LEU A 335 8.28 11.07 13.92
C LEU A 335 7.31 12.24 13.72
N SER A 336 7.47 12.98 12.62
CA SER A 336 6.52 14.00 12.19
C SER A 336 5.92 13.54 10.88
N LEU A 337 4.60 13.31 10.85
CA LEU A 337 3.86 12.86 9.67
C LEU A 337 3.27 14.11 9.01
N ASP A 338 3.99 14.65 8.02
CA ASP A 338 3.70 15.94 7.37
C ASP A 338 3.21 15.83 5.91
N ARG A 339 3.08 14.61 5.40
CA ARG A 339 2.46 14.26 4.12
C ARG A 339 1.72 12.92 4.24
N ALA A 340 0.79 12.65 3.31
CA ALA A 340 0.11 11.36 3.23
C ALA A 340 1.15 10.25 3.10
N SER A 341 0.99 9.18 3.88
CA SER A 341 1.95 8.07 3.91
C SER A 341 1.41 6.91 4.75
N THR A 342 1.93 5.71 4.47
CA THR A 342 1.55 4.48 5.16
C THR A 342 2.75 3.87 5.87
N TRP A 343 2.64 3.69 7.18
CA TRP A 343 3.75 3.25 8.03
C TRP A 343 3.43 1.95 8.74
N TYR A 344 4.33 0.98 8.61
CA TYR A 344 4.18 -0.38 9.15
C TYR A 344 5.36 -0.76 10.07
N GLY A 345 5.07 -1.04 11.33
CA GLY A 345 6.02 -1.57 12.33
C GLY A 345 5.85 -3.07 12.57
N GLY A 346 6.75 -3.79 13.22
CA GLY A 346 6.57 -5.24 13.45
C GLY A 346 7.46 -6.15 12.59
N PHE A 347 8.43 -5.59 11.87
CA PHE A 347 9.37 -6.36 11.05
C PHE A 347 10.61 -6.77 11.86
N ALA A 348 11.19 -7.93 11.59
CA ALA A 348 12.49 -8.35 12.09
C ALA A 348 13.65 -7.74 11.28
N GLY A 349 13.37 -7.20 10.09
CA GLY A 349 14.34 -6.62 9.18
C GLY A 349 14.85 -7.61 8.12
N THR A 350 14.06 -8.63 7.82
CA THR A 350 14.39 -9.66 6.81
C THR A 350 13.20 -10.07 5.94
N GLU A 351 12.03 -9.53 6.21
CA GLU A 351 10.79 -9.85 5.55
C GLU A 351 10.78 -9.37 4.10
N THR A 352 10.11 -10.14 3.24
CA THR A 352 9.89 -9.79 1.84
C THR A 352 8.42 -9.46 1.56
N THR A 353 7.51 -9.73 2.50
CA THR A 353 6.07 -9.39 2.35
C THR A 353 5.50 -8.78 3.63
N LEU A 354 4.46 -7.94 3.49
CA LEU A 354 3.78 -7.28 4.62
C LEU A 354 3.20 -8.30 5.62
N ALA A 355 2.75 -9.46 5.13
CA ALA A 355 2.13 -10.52 5.93
C ALA A 355 3.09 -11.24 6.89
N GLU A 356 4.40 -11.11 6.69
CA GLU A 356 5.42 -11.73 7.54
C GLU A 356 5.65 -11.00 8.87
N ARG A 357 5.10 -9.79 9.03
CA ARG A 357 5.22 -8.99 10.26
C ARG A 357 4.69 -9.74 11.48
N ASP A 358 5.39 -9.57 12.60
CA ASP A 358 4.91 -9.97 13.93
C ASP A 358 4.98 -8.78 14.88
N THR A 359 3.91 -7.98 14.91
CA THR A 359 3.79 -6.77 15.75
C THR A 359 3.87 -7.05 17.25
N ARG A 360 3.73 -8.32 17.69
CA ARG A 360 3.83 -8.69 19.11
C ARG A 360 5.27 -8.96 19.52
N THR A 361 6.07 -9.52 18.63
CA THR A 361 7.45 -9.92 18.91
C THR A 361 8.45 -8.84 18.50
N ASN A 362 8.21 -8.21 17.36
CA ASN A 362 9.13 -7.30 16.68
C ASN A 362 8.74 -5.83 16.95
N GLU A 363 8.89 -5.38 18.20
CA GLU A 363 8.43 -4.05 18.60
C GLU A 363 9.17 -2.90 17.86
N SER A 364 8.44 -2.13 17.05
CA SER A 364 8.91 -0.86 16.45
C SER A 364 8.49 0.32 17.33
N ALA A 365 9.40 0.74 18.22
CA ALA A 365 9.10 1.73 19.27
C ALA A 365 9.62 3.13 18.94
N LEU A 366 8.72 4.12 18.93
CA LEU A 366 9.02 5.55 18.89
C LEU A 366 9.15 6.07 20.32
N ASP A 367 10.40 6.31 20.78
CA ASP A 367 10.73 6.66 22.17
C ASP A 367 11.09 8.14 22.30
N GLY A 368 10.16 8.92 22.86
CA GLY A 368 10.32 10.36 23.12
C GLY A 368 11.28 10.68 24.28
N GLN A 369 11.82 9.68 24.98
CA GLN A 369 12.81 9.82 26.05
C GLN A 369 12.40 10.73 27.21
N ASN A 370 11.10 10.92 27.41
CA ASN A 370 10.44 11.84 28.34
C ASN A 370 10.86 13.30 28.12
N ALA A 371 11.15 13.68 26.87
CA ALA A 371 11.72 15.00 26.55
C ALA A 371 11.06 15.69 25.35
N ARG A 372 10.36 14.94 24.50
CA ARG A 372 9.78 15.40 23.23
C ARG A 372 8.54 14.56 22.89
N PRO A 373 7.65 15.02 22.02
CA PRO A 373 6.55 14.19 21.53
C PRO A 373 7.06 12.92 20.83
N ALA A 374 6.38 11.79 20.98
CA ALA A 374 6.73 10.61 20.19
C ALA A 374 6.36 10.85 18.72
N THR A 375 5.13 11.28 18.46
CA THR A 375 4.63 11.56 17.11
C THR A 375 3.84 12.87 17.05
N VAL A 376 3.94 13.58 15.92
CA VAL A 376 3.07 14.70 15.57
C VAL A 376 2.49 14.45 14.17
N VAL A 377 1.18 14.63 14.01
CA VAL A 377 0.48 14.42 12.74
C VAL A 377 -0.06 15.76 12.23
N SER A 378 0.34 16.14 11.03
CA SER A 378 -0.06 17.38 10.37
C SER A 378 -0.53 17.21 8.92
N ALA A 379 -0.61 15.98 8.42
CA ALA A 379 -1.18 15.63 7.12
C ALA A 379 -2.39 14.70 7.23
N GLU A 380 -3.28 14.80 6.25
CA GLU A 380 -4.40 13.88 6.07
C GLU A 380 -3.91 12.60 5.38
N ASP A 381 -4.76 11.57 5.37
CA ASP A 381 -4.50 10.27 4.70
C ASP A 381 -3.20 9.59 5.16
N VAL A 382 -3.04 9.53 6.48
CA VAL A 382 -1.90 8.88 7.12
C VAL A 382 -2.35 7.58 7.78
N THR A 383 -1.64 6.50 7.52
CA THR A 383 -1.82 5.22 8.22
C THR A 383 -0.59 4.91 9.06
N LEU A 384 -0.81 4.56 10.33
CA LEU A 384 0.23 4.05 11.23
C LEU A 384 -0.23 2.74 11.85
N ASP A 385 0.54 1.67 11.62
CA ASP A 385 0.16 0.32 11.99
C ASP A 385 1.31 -0.41 12.71
N GLY A 386 1.05 -0.96 13.89
CA GLY A 386 1.99 -1.84 14.60
C GLY A 386 3.12 -1.14 15.35
N PHE A 387 2.91 0.11 15.79
CA PHE A 387 3.90 0.90 16.51
C PHE A 387 3.66 0.98 18.02
N VAL A 388 4.75 1.19 18.76
CA VAL A 388 4.71 1.56 20.18
C VAL A 388 5.19 2.99 20.38
N LEU A 389 4.32 3.88 20.84
CA LEU A 389 4.62 5.28 21.13
C LEU A 389 4.81 5.43 22.64
N ARG A 390 6.05 5.70 23.07
CA ARG A 390 6.39 5.70 24.50
C ARG A 390 7.28 6.82 24.94
N GLY A 391 7.17 7.18 26.21
CA GLY A 391 7.98 8.24 26.82
C GLY A 391 7.90 9.56 26.06
N GLY A 392 6.84 9.79 25.30
CA GLY A 392 6.56 11.05 24.64
C GLY A 392 6.22 12.10 25.69
N SER A 393 6.71 13.32 25.54
CA SER A 393 6.51 14.42 26.47
C SER A 393 6.21 15.72 25.74
N ALA A 394 5.07 16.33 26.05
CA ALA A 394 4.66 17.62 25.52
C ALA A 394 4.23 18.56 26.66
N LEU A 395 4.46 19.87 26.48
CA LEU A 395 4.11 20.86 27.51
C LEU A 395 2.61 21.02 27.71
N GLU A 396 1.83 20.94 26.62
CA GLU A 396 0.39 21.18 26.65
C GLU A 396 -0.40 19.92 26.29
N ARG A 397 -0.21 19.35 25.09
CA ARG A 397 -1.07 18.28 24.54
C ARG A 397 -0.28 17.24 23.77
N GLY A 398 -0.76 15.98 23.77
CA GLY A 398 -0.30 14.94 22.85
C GLY A 398 1.15 14.53 23.07
N GLY A 399 1.49 14.05 24.26
CA GLY A 399 2.84 13.57 24.58
C GLY A 399 3.24 12.40 23.67
N GLY A 400 2.35 11.41 23.53
CA GLY A 400 2.48 10.30 22.59
C GLY A 400 2.19 10.78 21.18
N MET A 401 0.95 11.19 20.91
CA MET A 401 0.53 11.68 19.61
C MET A 401 -0.43 12.87 19.73
N ALA A 402 -0.21 13.90 18.92
CA ALA A 402 -1.13 15.00 18.70
C ALA A 402 -1.64 14.98 17.26
N VAL A 403 -2.96 15.06 17.09
CA VAL A 403 -3.64 15.02 15.79
C VAL A 403 -4.58 16.23 15.67
N ASN A 404 -4.49 16.98 14.57
CA ASN A 404 -5.41 18.09 14.31
C ASN A 404 -5.78 18.19 12.81
N VAL A 405 -5.87 17.02 12.18
CA VAL A 405 -6.17 16.78 10.76
C VAL A 405 -7.07 15.56 10.65
N ALA A 406 -7.84 15.45 9.56
CA ALA A 406 -8.69 14.31 9.31
C ALA A 406 -7.92 13.14 8.70
N GLY A 407 -8.56 11.95 8.62
CA GLY A 407 -8.03 10.83 7.84
C GLY A 407 -6.86 10.06 8.47
N LEU A 408 -6.64 10.15 9.79
CA LEU A 408 -5.63 9.33 10.45
C LEU A 408 -6.18 7.94 10.79
N VAL A 409 -5.54 6.90 10.27
CA VAL A 409 -5.83 5.50 10.59
C VAL A 409 -4.74 4.93 11.48
N LEU A 410 -5.13 4.41 12.64
CA LEU A 410 -4.24 3.80 13.62
C LEU A 410 -4.64 2.34 13.87
N THR A 411 -3.74 1.40 13.59
CA THR A 411 -3.97 -0.04 13.78
C THR A 411 -2.88 -0.65 14.64
N ASP A 412 -3.24 -1.56 15.56
CA ASP A 412 -2.27 -2.29 16.39
C ASP A 412 -1.30 -1.36 17.18
N ILE A 413 -1.78 -0.18 17.58
CA ILE A 413 -0.95 0.83 18.25
C ILE A 413 -0.91 0.63 19.76
N ARG A 414 0.27 0.78 20.36
CA ARG A 414 0.44 0.86 21.82
C ARG A 414 0.96 2.22 22.24
N PHE A 415 0.29 2.86 23.20
CA PHE A 415 0.78 4.07 23.84
C PHE A 415 1.22 3.77 25.26
N GLU A 416 2.44 4.16 25.64
CA GLU A 416 3.01 3.79 26.94
C GLU A 416 3.71 4.95 27.67
N ASN A 417 3.18 5.29 28.84
CA ASN A 417 3.80 6.20 29.80
C ASN A 417 4.21 7.55 29.17
N ASN A 418 3.33 8.11 28.35
CA ASN A 418 3.51 9.42 27.76
C ASN A 418 3.06 10.53 28.74
N GLU A 419 3.59 11.74 28.61
CA GLU A 419 3.28 12.88 29.47
C GLU A 419 2.81 14.10 28.67
N ALA A 420 1.67 14.65 29.04
CA ALA A 420 1.22 15.97 28.64
C ALA A 420 0.28 16.56 29.70
N GLY A 421 -0.08 17.83 29.55
CA GLY A 421 -1.13 18.43 30.37
C GLY A 421 -2.51 17.82 30.11
N ILE A 422 -2.79 17.50 28.84
CA ILE A 422 -4.04 16.92 28.35
C ILE A 422 -3.71 15.95 27.21
N GLY A 423 -4.44 14.82 27.10
CA GLY A 423 -4.25 13.86 26.01
C GLY A 423 -2.82 13.34 25.95
N SER A 424 -2.30 12.85 27.07
CA SER A 424 -0.88 12.48 27.16
C SER A 424 -0.48 11.37 26.21
N ASN A 425 -1.34 10.39 25.98
CA ASN A 425 -1.10 9.35 24.99
C ASN A 425 -1.62 9.77 23.62
N LEU A 426 -2.87 10.19 23.55
CA LEU A 426 -3.49 10.64 22.30
C LEU A 426 -4.32 11.91 22.54
N GLU A 427 -4.00 12.96 21.79
CA GLU A 427 -4.81 14.15 21.66
C GLU A 427 -5.45 14.17 20.27
N VAL A 428 -6.78 14.12 20.21
CA VAL A 428 -7.58 14.39 19.02
C VAL A 428 -8.09 15.83 19.11
N GLY A 429 -7.42 16.74 18.41
CA GLY A 429 -7.76 18.16 18.35
C GLY A 429 -9.09 18.43 17.63
N PRO A 430 -9.58 19.68 17.60
CA PRO A 430 -10.91 20.03 17.06
C PRO A 430 -11.15 19.63 15.60
N ASP A 431 -10.10 19.61 14.78
CA ASP A 431 -10.18 19.21 13.37
C ASP A 431 -9.70 17.76 13.16
N GLY A 432 -9.36 17.07 14.25
CA GLY A 432 -8.85 15.70 14.23
C GLY A 432 -9.97 14.68 13.98
N VAL A 433 -9.77 13.78 13.01
CA VAL A 433 -10.62 12.60 12.81
C VAL A 433 -9.70 11.38 12.81
N VAL A 434 -9.91 10.48 13.78
CA VAL A 434 -9.05 9.31 13.99
C VAL A 434 -9.88 8.04 13.99
N ASP A 435 -9.53 7.11 13.09
CA ASP A 435 -10.00 5.74 13.09
C ASP A 435 -8.97 4.86 13.79
N LEU A 436 -9.31 4.37 14.99
CA LEU A 436 -8.42 3.62 15.87
C LEU A 436 -8.91 2.17 16.01
N SER A 437 -8.06 1.22 15.66
CA SER A 437 -8.34 -0.21 15.82
C SER A 437 -7.25 -0.94 16.59
N ASN A 438 -7.66 -1.82 17.50
CA ASN A 438 -6.79 -2.70 18.28
C ASN A 438 -5.68 -1.94 19.05
N ALA A 439 -6.08 -0.93 19.81
CA ALA A 439 -5.14 -0.07 20.51
C ALA A 439 -5.05 -0.38 22.01
N VAL A 440 -3.84 -0.27 22.57
CA VAL A 440 -3.59 -0.39 24.02
C VAL A 440 -2.92 0.86 24.54
N VAL A 441 -3.53 1.51 25.52
CA VAL A 441 -3.02 2.70 26.20
C VAL A 441 -2.67 2.35 27.64
N VAL A 442 -1.43 2.59 28.03
CA VAL A 442 -0.90 2.22 29.35
C VAL A 442 -0.29 3.44 30.04
N GLY A 443 -0.81 3.77 31.21
CA GLY A 443 -0.34 4.89 32.01
C GLY A 443 -0.59 6.25 31.33
N GLY A 444 0.16 7.26 31.77
CA GLY A 444 0.17 8.61 31.21
C GLY A 444 -0.31 9.68 32.19
N SER A 445 0.24 10.89 32.08
CA SER A 445 -0.12 12.03 32.96
C SER A 445 -1.34 12.79 32.44
N GLY A 446 -2.18 13.34 33.32
CA GLY A 446 -3.42 14.00 32.89
C GLY A 446 -4.39 13.01 32.24
N SER A 447 -5.29 13.49 31.37
CA SER A 447 -6.13 12.58 30.56
C SER A 447 -5.26 11.78 29.60
N SER A 448 -5.46 10.46 29.53
CA SER A 448 -4.67 9.59 28.66
C SER A 448 -5.07 9.77 27.20
N ILE A 449 -6.36 9.72 26.92
CA ILE A 449 -6.94 10.08 25.62
C ILE A 449 -7.83 11.29 25.83
N HIS A 450 -7.69 12.30 24.98
CA HIS A 450 -8.54 13.48 24.98
C HIS A 450 -9.10 13.72 23.57
N VAL A 451 -10.42 13.98 23.50
CA VAL A 451 -11.17 14.04 22.25
C VAL A 451 -11.94 15.36 22.16
N LEU A 452 -11.46 16.24 21.29
CA LEU A 452 -12.13 17.48 20.85
C LEU A 452 -12.72 17.38 19.45
N GLY A 453 -12.12 16.57 18.58
CA GLY A 453 -12.63 16.23 17.26
C GLY A 453 -13.45 14.93 17.30
N GLU A 454 -13.15 14.00 16.37
CA GLU A 454 -13.85 12.73 16.23
C GLU A 454 -12.90 11.55 16.42
N LEU A 455 -13.26 10.63 17.32
CA LEU A 455 -12.54 9.37 17.55
C LEU A 455 -13.49 8.20 17.34
N HIS A 456 -13.20 7.38 16.33
CA HIS A 456 -13.85 6.09 16.12
C HIS A 456 -12.93 4.98 16.58
N ALA A 457 -13.31 4.27 17.65
CA ALA A 457 -12.44 3.29 18.29
C ALA A 457 -13.03 1.88 18.28
N ARG A 458 -12.22 0.87 17.95
CA ARG A 458 -12.58 -0.56 18.04
C ARG A 458 -11.49 -1.36 18.74
N GLY A 459 -11.86 -2.14 19.76
CA GLY A 459 -10.89 -2.95 20.49
C GLY A 459 -9.88 -2.08 21.25
N LEU A 460 -10.37 -1.03 21.92
CA LEU A 460 -9.55 -0.09 22.68
C LEU A 460 -9.41 -0.53 24.14
N VAL A 461 -8.18 -0.63 24.63
CA VAL A 461 -7.88 -0.98 26.02
C VAL A 461 -7.09 0.17 26.67
N VAL A 462 -7.59 0.72 27.78
CA VAL A 462 -6.95 1.81 28.54
C VAL A 462 -6.67 1.33 29.96
N LEU A 463 -5.41 1.39 30.37
CA LEU A 463 -4.92 0.79 31.61
C LEU A 463 -4.11 1.78 32.44
N ASP A 464 -4.39 1.83 33.74
CA ASP A 464 -3.58 2.51 34.75
C ASP A 464 -3.32 4.01 34.44
N ALA A 465 -4.27 4.68 33.79
CA ALA A 465 -4.21 6.12 33.55
C ALA A 465 -4.07 6.88 34.89
N VAL A 466 -3.18 7.88 34.97
CA VAL A 466 -2.92 8.58 36.25
C VAL A 466 -4.11 9.44 36.68
N ASP A 467 -4.82 10.03 35.74
CA ASP A 467 -6.01 10.85 35.97
C ASP A 467 -7.22 10.24 35.25
N VAL A 468 -7.65 10.83 34.12
CA VAL A 468 -8.78 10.32 33.33
C VAL A 468 -8.27 9.37 32.25
N GLY A 469 -8.98 8.24 32.05
CA GLY A 469 -8.68 7.33 30.94
C GLY A 469 -9.01 7.97 29.59
N ILE A 470 -10.28 8.27 29.36
CA ILE A 470 -10.76 8.94 28.13
C ILE A 470 -11.58 10.17 28.51
N ASP A 471 -11.21 11.33 27.98
CA ASP A 471 -11.90 12.58 28.21
C ASP A 471 -12.47 13.11 26.88
N VAL A 472 -13.80 13.06 26.74
CA VAL A 472 -14.51 13.57 25.56
C VAL A 472 -15.03 14.96 25.89
N ASP A 473 -14.45 15.99 25.29
CA ASP A 473 -14.65 17.38 25.70
C ASP A 473 -15.50 18.20 24.70
N GLN A 474 -15.99 19.38 25.12
CA GLN A 474 -16.90 20.28 24.39
C GLN A 474 -16.25 21.61 24.00
N GLN A 475 -14.93 21.72 24.00
CA GLN A 475 -14.27 22.97 23.64
C GLN A 475 -14.25 23.18 22.12
N GLY A 476 -15.38 23.58 21.54
CA GLY A 476 -15.53 23.80 20.09
C GLY A 476 -16.82 23.19 19.53
N PRO A 477 -16.82 22.60 18.31
CA PRO A 477 -17.78 21.54 18.03
C PRO A 477 -17.68 20.45 19.14
N PRO A 478 -18.79 19.80 19.52
CA PRO A 478 -18.75 18.75 20.52
C PRO A 478 -17.81 17.63 20.07
N GLY A 479 -16.80 17.30 20.88
CA GLY A 479 -16.00 16.11 20.63
C GLY A 479 -16.90 14.87 20.58
N LEU A 480 -16.61 13.98 19.63
CA LEU A 480 -17.39 12.78 19.35
C LEU A 480 -16.53 11.54 19.60
N LEU A 481 -17.01 10.66 20.47
CA LEU A 481 -16.47 9.31 20.63
C LEU A 481 -17.50 8.29 20.16
N GLU A 482 -17.18 7.54 19.11
CA GLU A 482 -17.93 6.33 18.75
C GLU A 482 -17.02 5.12 18.96
N ALA A 483 -17.35 4.28 19.95
CA ALA A 483 -16.46 3.21 20.35
C ALA A 483 -17.15 1.87 20.56
N MET A 484 -16.46 0.80 20.18
CA MET A 484 -16.88 -0.58 20.39
C MET A 484 -15.75 -1.40 21.02
N ASP A 485 -16.12 -2.36 21.88
CA ASP A 485 -15.18 -3.28 22.53
C ASP A 485 -14.10 -2.52 23.30
N VAL A 486 -14.56 -1.69 24.25
CA VAL A 486 -13.70 -0.80 25.04
C VAL A 486 -13.48 -1.39 26.43
N ASP A 487 -12.24 -1.47 26.89
CA ASP A 487 -11.89 -1.85 28.26
C ASP A 487 -11.14 -0.71 28.94
N VAL A 488 -11.64 -0.21 30.07
CA VAL A 488 -10.99 0.86 30.84
C VAL A 488 -10.77 0.43 32.27
N GLN A 489 -9.49 0.38 32.67
CA GLN A 489 -9.06 -0.21 33.92
C GLN A 489 -8.10 0.66 34.73
N GLY A 490 -8.27 0.63 36.05
CA GLY A 490 -7.25 1.11 36.99
C GLY A 490 -6.99 2.61 36.97
N SER A 491 -7.86 3.42 36.33
CA SER A 491 -7.67 4.87 36.28
C SER A 491 -7.67 5.50 37.68
N GLY A 492 -6.76 6.45 37.87
CA GLY A 492 -6.59 7.21 39.11
C GLY A 492 -7.73 8.19 39.40
N ALA A 493 -8.43 8.65 38.36
CA ALA A 493 -9.69 9.41 38.42
C ALA A 493 -10.85 8.61 37.78
N SER A 494 -11.55 9.21 36.80
CA SER A 494 -12.61 8.54 36.03
C SER A 494 -12.04 7.66 34.92
N GLY A 495 -12.73 6.56 34.62
CA GLY A 495 -12.42 5.79 33.42
C GLY A 495 -12.70 6.61 32.17
N VAL A 496 -13.95 7.09 32.03
CA VAL A 496 -14.39 7.95 30.93
C VAL A 496 -15.11 9.17 31.48
N VAL A 497 -14.78 10.36 30.96
CA VAL A 497 -15.50 11.61 31.20
C VAL A 497 -16.12 12.08 29.89
N VAL A 498 -17.39 12.47 29.95
CA VAL A 498 -18.15 12.95 28.78
C VAL A 498 -18.74 14.31 29.12
N SER A 499 -18.05 15.37 28.71
CA SER A 499 -18.69 16.65 28.48
C SER A 499 -19.21 16.72 27.03
N GLY A 500 -18.56 16.01 26.09
CA GLY A 500 -18.83 15.83 24.66
C GLY A 500 -20.09 15.04 24.27
N GLN A 501 -19.99 14.32 23.15
CA GLN A 501 -20.91 13.26 22.74
C GLN A 501 -20.17 11.92 22.71
N ALA A 502 -20.72 10.90 23.36
CA ALA A 502 -20.14 9.58 23.35
C ALA A 502 -21.20 8.50 23.12
N THR A 503 -20.95 7.64 22.15
CA THR A 503 -21.66 6.37 21.93
C THR A 503 -20.68 5.24 22.15
N ILE A 504 -20.93 4.41 23.16
CA ILE A 504 -20.06 3.29 23.52
C ILE A 504 -20.88 2.01 23.55
N VAL A 505 -20.42 1.00 22.83
CA VAL A 505 -21.05 -0.32 22.72
C VAL A 505 -20.07 -1.39 23.19
N ASN A 506 -20.55 -2.38 23.93
CA ASN A 506 -19.74 -3.51 24.41
C ASN A 506 -18.52 -3.04 25.21
N ALA A 507 -18.75 -2.45 26.38
CA ALA A 507 -17.67 -1.90 27.20
C ALA A 507 -17.51 -2.62 28.54
N THR A 508 -16.27 -2.74 28.98
CA THR A 508 -15.90 -3.21 30.32
C THR A 508 -15.20 -2.10 31.06
N PHE A 509 -15.64 -1.84 32.29
CA PHE A 509 -15.02 -0.90 33.19
C PHE A 509 -14.65 -1.63 34.48
N TYR A 510 -13.37 -1.65 34.83
CA TYR A 510 -12.85 -2.44 35.94
C TYR A 510 -11.88 -1.68 36.85
N GLY A 511 -12.07 -1.75 38.17
CA GLY A 511 -11.04 -1.30 39.12
C GLY A 511 -10.76 0.22 39.07
N ASN A 512 -11.67 1.04 38.54
CA ASN A 512 -11.49 2.49 38.49
C ASN A 512 -11.75 3.08 39.89
N THR A 513 -10.74 3.72 40.50
CA THR A 513 -10.65 3.83 41.97
C THR A 513 -11.04 5.17 42.59
N ASP A 514 -11.28 6.23 41.81
CA ASP A 514 -11.57 7.52 42.41
C ASP A 514 -12.91 7.57 43.17
N ALA A 515 -12.85 8.08 44.41
CA ALA A 515 -13.99 8.25 45.29
C ALA A 515 -14.82 9.52 44.98
N ALA A 516 -14.24 10.47 44.23
CA ALA A 516 -14.92 11.68 43.78
C ALA A 516 -15.72 11.46 42.49
N SER A 517 -15.25 10.57 41.62
CA SER A 517 -15.84 10.32 40.30
C SER A 517 -16.29 8.86 40.10
N ALA A 518 -16.64 8.47 38.87
CA ALA A 518 -17.20 7.16 38.54
C ALA A 518 -16.44 6.55 37.36
N ALA A 519 -16.64 5.26 37.11
CA ALA A 519 -16.05 4.60 35.96
C ALA A 519 -16.45 5.32 34.65
N VAL A 520 -17.69 5.83 34.59
CA VAL A 520 -18.12 6.81 33.58
C VAL A 520 -18.78 8.03 34.24
N ALA A 521 -18.31 9.23 33.93
CA ALA A 521 -18.89 10.49 34.39
C ALA A 521 -19.43 11.29 33.21
N VAL A 522 -20.66 11.82 33.33
CA VAL A 522 -21.25 12.71 32.33
C VAL A 522 -21.43 14.10 32.96
N ASP A 523 -20.70 15.08 32.43
CA ASP A 523 -20.73 16.47 32.91
C ASP A 523 -20.92 17.45 31.76
N GLY A 524 -22.19 17.61 31.37
CA GLY A 524 -22.62 18.58 30.35
C GLY A 524 -22.92 17.94 29.00
N GLY A 525 -22.53 16.69 28.81
CA GLY A 525 -22.59 15.97 27.54
C GLY A 525 -23.78 15.05 27.33
N THR A 526 -23.66 14.26 26.26
CA THR A 526 -24.60 13.19 25.91
C THR A 526 -23.86 11.87 25.83
N LEU A 527 -24.29 10.90 26.65
CA LEU A 527 -23.78 9.54 26.64
C LEU A 527 -24.88 8.58 26.18
N ASN A 528 -24.56 7.72 25.21
CA ASN A 528 -25.30 6.50 24.90
C ASN A 528 -24.41 5.28 25.16
N LEU A 529 -24.69 4.53 26.21
CA LEU A 529 -23.92 3.35 26.60
C LEU A 529 -24.80 2.11 26.49
N THR A 530 -24.40 1.16 25.65
CA THR A 530 -25.11 -0.10 25.45
C THR A 530 -24.18 -1.27 25.73
N ASN A 531 -24.69 -2.31 26.39
CA ASN A 531 -23.96 -3.55 26.66
C ASN A 531 -22.68 -3.30 27.48
N ALA A 532 -22.84 -2.87 28.73
CA ALA A 532 -21.72 -2.49 29.58
C ALA A 532 -21.60 -3.35 30.84
N THR A 533 -20.37 -3.71 31.17
CA THR A 533 -20.01 -4.43 32.40
C THR A 533 -19.21 -3.54 33.33
N PHE A 534 -19.68 -3.39 34.57
CA PHE A 534 -18.97 -2.66 35.62
C PHE A 534 -18.59 -3.61 36.76
N TYR A 535 -17.30 -3.72 37.05
CA TYR A 535 -16.79 -4.59 38.10
C TYR A 535 -15.75 -3.86 38.97
N ASP A 536 -15.85 -3.99 40.29
CA ASP A 536 -14.86 -3.45 41.26
C ASP A 536 -14.50 -1.96 41.09
N ASN A 537 -15.43 -1.14 40.59
CA ASN A 537 -15.24 0.30 40.49
C ASN A 537 -15.73 0.99 41.77
N SER A 538 -15.13 2.13 42.13
CA SER A 538 -15.60 2.96 43.25
C SER A 538 -17.05 3.43 43.04
N ARG A 539 -17.44 3.71 41.78
CA ARG A 539 -18.82 3.95 41.30
C ARG A 539 -18.92 3.56 39.82
N SER A 540 -20.10 3.13 39.34
CA SER A 540 -20.28 2.77 37.92
C SER A 540 -20.46 4.00 37.04
N VAL A 541 -21.59 4.70 37.18
CA VAL A 541 -21.91 5.87 36.35
C VAL A 541 -22.39 7.00 37.24
N ALA A 542 -21.87 8.21 36.99
CA ALA A 542 -22.31 9.45 37.63
C ALA A 542 -22.79 10.46 36.58
N LEU A 543 -24.07 10.83 36.65
CA LEU A 543 -24.61 11.96 35.90
C LEU A 543 -24.51 13.23 36.74
N VAL A 544 -23.59 14.12 36.38
CA VAL A 544 -23.42 15.43 37.03
C VAL A 544 -24.36 16.44 36.40
N THR A 545 -24.25 16.62 35.07
CA THR A 545 -25.14 17.42 34.21
C THR A 545 -25.20 16.78 32.81
N GLY A 546 -26.17 17.16 31.96
CA GLY A 546 -26.32 16.58 30.62
C GLY A 546 -27.32 15.42 30.55
N THR A 547 -27.12 14.50 29.60
CA THR A 547 -28.01 13.34 29.39
C THR A 547 -27.23 12.04 29.24
N ALA A 548 -27.73 10.97 29.85
CA ALA A 548 -27.14 9.65 29.74
C ALA A 548 -28.26 8.62 29.51
N THR A 549 -28.14 7.86 28.42
CA THR A 549 -28.95 6.67 28.14
C THR A 549 -28.07 5.45 28.32
N VAL A 550 -28.48 4.53 29.20
CA VAL A 550 -27.69 3.34 29.52
C VAL A 550 -28.56 2.09 29.45
N TRP A 551 -28.20 1.16 28.56
CA TRP A 551 -28.96 -0.06 28.23
C TRP A 551 -28.10 -1.31 28.43
N ASN A 552 -28.71 -2.38 28.96
CA ASN A 552 -28.08 -3.69 29.19
C ASN A 552 -26.80 -3.62 30.04
N VAL A 553 -26.97 -3.41 31.35
CA VAL A 553 -25.84 -3.28 32.28
C VAL A 553 -25.78 -4.43 33.27
N ALA A 554 -24.59 -5.03 33.40
CA ALA A 554 -24.23 -5.91 34.49
C ALA A 554 -23.30 -5.18 35.47
N ARG A 555 -23.60 -5.24 36.78
CA ARG A 555 -22.81 -4.57 37.82
C ARG A 555 -22.57 -5.41 39.07
N TYR A 556 -21.43 -5.20 39.72
CA TYR A 556 -21.12 -5.68 41.07
C TYR A 556 -20.71 -4.53 42.00
N ASP A 557 -21.37 -4.43 43.16
CA ASP A 557 -21.08 -3.50 44.27
C ASP A 557 -20.91 -2.00 43.89
N SER A 558 -21.72 -1.50 42.95
CA SER A 558 -21.65 -0.09 42.54
C SER A 558 -23.06 0.51 42.29
N PRO A 559 -23.46 1.61 42.97
CA PRO A 559 -24.74 2.26 42.73
C PRO A 559 -24.72 3.13 41.46
N LEU A 560 -25.81 3.11 40.67
CA LEU A 560 -26.07 4.10 39.62
C LEU A 560 -26.73 5.34 40.23
N LEU A 561 -26.22 6.54 39.93
CA LEU A 561 -26.74 7.80 40.46
C LEU A 561 -27.17 8.73 39.33
N GLY A 562 -28.47 9.05 39.31
CA GLY A 562 -29.03 10.08 38.41
C GLY A 562 -29.37 9.61 36.99
N VAL A 563 -29.13 8.34 36.65
CA VAL A 563 -29.35 7.79 35.30
C VAL A 563 -30.67 7.02 35.23
N THR A 564 -31.43 7.19 34.15
CA THR A 564 -32.55 6.29 33.80
C THR A 564 -32.02 5.11 33.00
N SER A 565 -31.92 3.94 33.64
CA SER A 565 -31.63 2.67 32.97
C SER A 565 -32.93 1.98 32.52
N GLN A 566 -32.91 1.27 31.39
CA GLN A 566 -34.08 0.51 30.89
C GLN A 566 -34.00 -1.00 31.18
N SER A 567 -32.79 -1.55 31.41
CA SER A 567 -32.56 -2.96 31.75
C SER A 567 -31.29 -3.12 32.61
N GLU A 568 -31.45 -3.36 33.91
CA GLU A 568 -30.34 -3.58 34.85
C GLU A 568 -30.34 -5.00 35.42
N CYS A 569 -29.16 -5.63 35.47
CA CYS A 569 -28.90 -6.75 36.39
C CYS A 569 -27.86 -6.35 37.44
N ALA A 570 -28.19 -6.56 38.71
CA ALA A 570 -27.23 -6.49 39.81
C ALA A 570 -26.76 -7.91 40.17
N GLY A 571 -25.52 -8.24 39.81
CA GLY A 571 -24.90 -9.54 40.08
C GLY A 571 -24.09 -9.56 41.38
N GLN A 572 -23.65 -10.74 41.80
CA GLN A 572 -22.64 -10.97 42.85
C GLN A 572 -21.25 -11.20 42.23
N ALA A 573 -20.17 -11.16 43.02
CA ALA A 573 -18.81 -11.40 42.50
C ALA A 573 -18.68 -12.76 41.77
N SER A 574 -19.47 -13.76 42.16
CA SER A 574 -19.50 -15.08 41.50
C SER A 574 -20.16 -15.10 40.12
N ASP A 575 -20.88 -14.04 39.75
CA ASP A 575 -21.48 -13.86 38.43
C ASP A 575 -20.45 -13.39 37.39
N PHE A 576 -19.21 -13.10 37.81
CA PHE A 576 -18.12 -12.61 36.98
C PHE A 576 -16.90 -13.52 37.11
N THR A 577 -16.16 -13.68 36.01
CA THR A 577 -14.87 -14.37 35.97
C THR A 577 -13.83 -13.39 35.44
N VAL A 578 -12.76 -13.17 36.20
CA VAL A 578 -11.59 -12.45 35.69
C VAL A 578 -10.73 -13.47 34.95
N LEU A 579 -10.70 -13.36 33.63
CA LEU A 579 -9.78 -14.11 32.80
C LEU A 579 -8.40 -13.50 33.01
N THR A 580 -7.59 -14.19 33.81
CA THR A 580 -6.17 -13.88 33.99
C THR A 580 -5.37 -14.94 33.26
N GLY A 581 -4.75 -14.56 32.14
CA GLY A 581 -3.93 -15.47 31.34
C GLY A 581 -4.04 -15.20 29.84
N GLY A 582 -2.98 -14.63 29.28
CA GLY A 582 -2.81 -14.31 27.87
C GLY A 582 -1.53 -13.51 27.71
N THR A 583 -0.96 -13.48 26.51
CA THR A 583 0.13 -12.56 26.15
C THR A 583 -0.42 -11.64 25.07
N PRO A 584 -0.56 -10.32 25.31
CA PRO A 584 -0.17 -9.64 26.54
C PRO A 584 -1.14 -9.91 27.73
N PRO A 585 -0.66 -9.72 28.98
CA PRO A 585 -1.26 -10.24 30.20
C PRO A 585 -2.30 -9.29 30.78
N TRP A 586 -3.30 -8.90 29.99
CA TRP A 586 -4.34 -7.99 30.47
C TRP A 586 -5.54 -8.79 31.00
N PRO A 587 -5.93 -8.59 32.27
CA PRO A 587 -7.08 -9.27 32.84
C PRO A 587 -8.37 -8.77 32.16
N ARG A 588 -9.15 -9.68 31.55
CA ARG A 588 -10.48 -9.35 31.01
C ARG A 588 -11.57 -9.83 31.96
N VAL A 589 -12.58 -9.02 32.22
CA VAL A 589 -13.74 -9.43 33.02
C VAL A 589 -14.82 -9.95 32.09
N VAL A 590 -15.24 -11.20 32.27
CA VAL A 590 -16.38 -11.80 31.56
C VAL A 590 -17.44 -12.25 32.55
N LEU A 591 -18.69 -12.40 32.10
CA LEU A 591 -19.72 -13.03 32.90
C LEU A 591 -19.43 -14.52 33.06
N ALA A 592 -19.58 -15.01 34.28
CA ALA A 592 -19.42 -16.44 34.58
C ALA A 592 -20.54 -17.24 33.92
N ALA A 593 -20.23 -18.43 33.41
CA ALA A 593 -21.22 -19.34 32.85
C ALA A 593 -22.36 -19.62 33.86
N GLY A 594 -23.61 -19.38 33.44
CA GLY A 594 -24.78 -19.55 34.29
C GLY A 594 -25.06 -18.39 35.26
N SER A 595 -24.40 -17.23 35.05
CA SER A 595 -24.70 -15.98 35.74
C SER A 595 -26.19 -15.64 35.72
N SER A 596 -26.68 -15.09 36.84
CA SER A 596 -28.05 -14.58 36.91
C SER A 596 -28.25 -13.27 36.13
N CYS A 597 -27.14 -12.61 35.78
CA CYS A 597 -27.13 -11.54 34.81
C CYS A 597 -27.13 -12.15 33.41
N ILE A 598 -28.16 -11.79 32.64
CA ILE A 598 -28.19 -11.99 31.20
C ILE A 598 -26.88 -11.41 30.67
N ASP A 599 -26.23 -12.17 29.78
CA ASP A 599 -25.07 -11.67 29.05
C ASP A 599 -25.39 -10.26 28.56
N ALA A 600 -24.48 -9.31 28.67
CA ALA A 600 -24.69 -7.98 28.09
C ALA A 600 -24.62 -8.08 26.54
N GLY A 601 -25.20 -9.13 25.96
CA GLY A 601 -24.97 -9.71 24.65
C GLY A 601 -25.96 -10.86 24.39
N ASP A 602 -27.24 -10.51 24.25
CA ASP A 602 -28.15 -11.09 23.24
C ASP A 602 -29.40 -10.21 23.09
N ASN A 603 -29.52 -9.53 21.95
CA ASN A 603 -30.74 -8.85 21.50
C ASN A 603 -31.15 -9.37 20.11
N THR A 604 -31.76 -10.56 20.08
CA THR A 604 -32.31 -11.28 18.91
C THR A 604 -33.34 -10.54 18.01
N ALA A 605 -33.09 -9.31 17.53
CA ALA A 605 -33.74 -8.75 16.33
C ALA A 605 -33.15 -7.41 15.84
N ALA A 606 -32.62 -7.46 14.61
CA ALA A 606 -32.56 -6.48 13.51
C ALA A 606 -32.16 -5.01 13.79
N ASP A 607 -31.01 -4.66 13.19
CA ASP A 607 -30.60 -3.37 12.63
C ASP A 607 -31.58 -2.21 12.72
N ASN A 608 -31.08 -1.06 13.17
CA ASN A 608 -31.28 0.18 12.45
C ASN A 608 -29.99 1.01 12.52
N ALA A 609 -29.27 1.04 11.40
CA ALA A 609 -28.30 2.04 10.94
C ALA A 609 -27.69 2.99 11.99
N PHE A 610 -26.41 2.81 12.30
CA PHE A 610 -25.56 3.84 12.91
C PHE A 610 -24.31 4.02 12.05
N GLY A 611 -24.15 5.21 11.46
CA GLY A 611 -22.88 5.70 10.95
C GLY A 611 -22.29 4.99 9.71
N PRO A 612 -21.10 5.42 9.25
CA PRO A 612 -20.48 5.03 7.97
C PRO A 612 -20.10 3.53 7.88
N PHE A 613 -20.34 2.75 8.92
CA PHE A 613 -19.95 1.35 9.01
C PHE A 613 -21.08 0.45 8.49
N GLY A 614 -21.02 0.10 7.20
CA GLY A 614 -22.02 -0.68 6.45
C GLY A 614 -22.52 -2.00 7.09
N ALA A 615 -23.54 -2.58 6.45
CA ALA A 615 -24.49 -3.57 6.97
C ALA A 615 -23.97 -5.00 7.31
N ASP A 616 -22.66 -5.20 7.49
CA ASP A 616 -22.04 -6.53 7.45
C ASP A 616 -21.39 -7.01 8.75
N TRP A 617 -21.87 -6.66 9.96
CA TRP A 617 -21.11 -7.05 11.17
C TRP A 617 -21.96 -7.71 12.28
N ARG A 618 -21.66 -9.00 12.55
CA ARG A 618 -22.36 -9.88 13.50
C ARG A 618 -21.76 -9.82 14.92
N MET A 619 -22.65 -9.98 15.90
CA MET A 619 -22.43 -10.06 17.35
C MET A 619 -21.56 -11.25 17.78
N MET A 620 -20.78 -11.09 18.88
CA MET A 620 -20.39 -12.21 19.73
C MET A 620 -21.64 -12.76 20.43
N THR A 621 -22.05 -13.98 20.10
CA THR A 621 -23.08 -14.72 20.84
C THR A 621 -22.45 -15.56 21.94
N THR A 622 -23.10 -15.58 23.10
CA THR A 622 -22.92 -16.46 24.27
C THR A 622 -22.13 -17.75 24.05
N LEU A 623 -21.10 -17.96 24.88
CA LEU A 623 -20.72 -19.22 25.50
C LEU A 623 -21.03 -20.51 24.68
N ASP A 624 -20.09 -20.95 23.85
CA ASP A 624 -19.97 -22.37 23.53
C ASP A 624 -19.71 -23.13 24.84
N ALA A 625 -20.78 -23.69 25.42
CA ALA A 625 -20.67 -24.62 26.53
C ALA A 625 -19.94 -25.88 26.02
N PRO A 626 -18.87 -26.35 26.70
CA PRO A 626 -18.16 -27.56 26.29
C PRO A 626 -19.10 -28.76 26.49
N THR A 627 -19.57 -29.34 25.39
CA THR A 627 -20.07 -30.72 25.43
C THR A 627 -18.86 -31.65 25.48
N THR A 628 -18.96 -32.70 26.29
CA THR A 628 -17.83 -33.50 26.80
C THR A 628 -17.16 -34.43 25.77
N ASP A 629 -17.03 -34.05 24.50
CA ASP A 629 -16.37 -34.90 23.49
C ASP A 629 -15.77 -34.17 22.26
N THR A 630 -15.46 -32.87 22.36
CA THR A 630 -14.71 -32.15 21.32
C THR A 630 -13.46 -31.47 21.88
N PRO A 631 -12.32 -31.47 21.14
CA PRO A 631 -11.13 -30.72 21.56
C PRO A 631 -11.43 -29.21 21.61
N PRO A 632 -10.67 -28.43 22.39
CA PRO A 632 -10.96 -27.02 22.63
C PRO A 632 -10.96 -26.25 21.32
N VAL A 633 -12.12 -25.68 20.97
CA VAL A 633 -12.22 -24.69 19.90
C VAL A 633 -11.93 -23.34 20.54
N ASP A 634 -10.96 -22.64 19.97
CA ASP A 634 -10.32 -21.42 20.45
C ASP A 634 -11.36 -20.29 20.64
N ALA A 635 -11.34 -19.66 21.82
CA ALA A 635 -12.21 -18.54 22.13
C ALA A 635 -11.64 -17.28 21.48
N GLY A 636 -12.08 -16.99 20.25
CA GLY A 636 -12.06 -15.66 19.63
C GLY A 636 -10.80 -14.83 19.87
N ARG A 637 -9.65 -15.34 19.42
CA ARG A 637 -8.56 -14.47 18.96
C ARG A 637 -9.03 -13.80 17.67
N HIS A 638 -9.16 -12.49 17.67
CA HIS A 638 -8.70 -11.73 16.51
C HIS A 638 -7.41 -11.03 16.94
N TYR A 639 -6.34 -11.82 16.91
CA TYR A 639 -4.99 -11.35 16.63
C TYR A 639 -4.43 -12.34 15.62
N LEU A 640 -4.25 -11.81 14.41
CA LEU A 640 -3.56 -12.30 13.22
C LEU A 640 -4.26 -13.33 12.30
N PRO A 641 -4.18 -13.11 10.96
CA PRO A 641 -4.31 -14.15 9.96
C PRO A 641 -3.07 -15.04 9.95
N GLY A 642 -3.21 -16.24 9.39
CA GLY A 642 -2.08 -17.04 8.92
C GLY A 642 -2.34 -18.55 8.98
N PRO A 643 -1.71 -19.35 8.12
CA PRO A 643 -1.05 -19.01 6.85
C PRO A 643 -2.05 -18.76 5.71
#